data_AF-A0A2Z5IR07-F1
#
_entry.id   AF-A0A2Z5IR07-F1
#
_cell.length_a   1.000
_cell.length_b   1.000
_cell.length_c   1.000
_cell.angle_alpha   90.00
_cell.angle_beta   90.00
_cell.angle_gamma   90.00
#
_symmetry.space_group_name_H-M   'P 1'
#
loop_
_entity.id
_entity.type
_entity.pdbx_description
1 polymer ?
#
loop_
_entity_poly.entity_id
_entity_poly.type
_entity_poly.pdbx_seq_one_letter_code
_entity_poly.pdbx_strand_id
1 'polypeptide(L)'
;MMKRIIKIGFLALTSLIPISVVAASCTVNTNSLNLKKSVDSNGFLSENINILALGDSITAGFNSEYSFELPGSFKNSENAKVEGLSYPSFFVELLQKIKPNFVNKYENIALSGTKIVDWLYLLNTPNFEYDINAKGSVFKFLSKLDIDANNPFRNRIKEHFGDFSKNSLVKVGKQVADANFISLSLGANDLFQSLDFDLIQKIFQNPSEENVNSFKKSLEETYQNIAKNFDMLLKRIKSLNSEAKIAVVGYPFILLRAKPLVDELFRGTNIPFKVFEKLNQINKQVAQANNVAYVETYDEKTWLVNSKTLAHSIFDIHPTEEGYKKMAIELFRKLAFNYSNPSEINAGQDQKYIEKDQDSIHKIFETNQSNEKLQEILDKFVNEKTNYQTKINRQKDKFLSIQSNIVKGWISSNKLAIKPILEKIFANDEDLKRIFSREQFINKIISTIEKDKLIDDIVIEMHKYFDENDLLINRENLLKFLFTQKILFRAFKTIIKIDFSEEEKKAIAKGFSKLLDKIDLIDPKLSGIKNNTDIKLFIENIILNVLNNKNQYLETKNLEDILSVYFKNNSNQDFKPLIKAIVSNDFVFEKLFAKLKELVPQLSQNKNLIKSIFQNITEFSIYNKVKNYFIQKIINKEINLSDLSNNNFNDLNIGIGDFLGIYTDFQKLPNNSELKKELNDLISSITENLFGK
;
A
#
# COMPACT_ATOMS: atom_id res chain seq x y z
N MET A 1 11.81 32.49 -8.27
CA MET A 1 11.34 32.71 -6.88
C MET A 1 10.94 31.40 -6.18
N MET A 2 10.07 30.57 -6.77
CA MET A 2 9.57 29.30 -6.20
C MET A 2 10.66 28.27 -5.84
N LYS A 3 11.69 28.07 -6.68
CA LYS A 3 12.86 27.22 -6.35
C LYS A 3 13.69 27.73 -5.16
N ARG A 4 13.69 29.06 -4.90
CA ARG A 4 14.45 29.70 -3.81
C ARG A 4 13.70 29.59 -2.47
N ILE A 5 12.37 29.76 -2.49
CA ILE A 5 11.49 29.60 -1.33
C ILE A 5 11.43 28.13 -0.87
N ILE A 6 11.39 27.18 -1.82
CA ILE A 6 11.49 25.74 -1.51
C ILE A 6 12.84 25.38 -0.87
N LYS A 7 13.94 26.01 -1.32
CA LYS A 7 15.29 25.78 -0.76
C LYS A 7 15.41 26.34 0.67
N ILE A 8 14.75 27.46 0.97
CA ILE A 8 14.69 28.06 2.32
C ILE A 8 13.82 27.21 3.26
N GLY A 9 12.63 26.78 2.83
CA GLY A 9 11.79 25.86 3.61
C GLY A 9 12.49 24.51 3.88
N PHE A 10 13.23 24.00 2.90
CA PHE A 10 14.01 22.76 2.98
C PHE A 10 15.20 22.84 3.94
N LEU A 11 16.05 23.87 3.80
CA LEU A 11 17.18 24.11 4.72
C LEU A 11 16.70 24.29 6.16
N ALA A 12 15.53 24.91 6.32
CA ALA A 12 15.00 25.20 7.63
C ALA A 12 14.22 24.02 8.27
N LEU A 13 13.75 23.02 7.49
CA LEU A 13 13.20 21.75 8.00
C LEU A 13 14.32 20.77 8.41
N THR A 14 15.51 20.90 7.80
CA THR A 14 16.71 20.15 8.21
C THR A 14 17.43 20.75 9.40
N SER A 15 17.09 21.98 9.79
CA SER A 15 17.73 22.72 10.90
C SER A 15 16.95 22.61 12.22
N LEU A 16 16.19 21.52 12.44
CA LEU A 16 15.54 21.29 13.73
C LEU A 16 16.62 21.32 14.82
N ILE A 17 16.44 22.23 15.77
CA ILE A 17 17.40 22.51 16.83
C ILE A 17 17.59 21.23 17.65
N PRO A 18 18.82 20.88 18.09
CA PRO A 18 19.01 19.81 19.05
C PRO A 18 18.16 20.07 20.30
N ILE A 19 17.25 19.15 20.62
CA ILE A 19 16.44 19.22 21.82
C ILE A 19 17.35 18.88 22.99
N SER A 20 17.54 19.84 23.89
CA SER A 20 18.29 19.61 25.13
C SER A 20 17.38 18.86 26.09
N VAL A 21 17.59 17.55 26.25
CA VAL A 21 16.93 16.77 27.29
C VAL A 21 17.58 17.15 28.62
N VAL A 22 16.88 17.94 29.44
CA VAL A 22 17.36 18.30 30.79
C VAL A 22 17.17 17.08 31.69
N ALA A 23 18.26 16.33 31.91
CA ALA A 23 18.29 15.24 32.87
C ALA A 23 18.23 15.81 34.29
N ALA A 24 17.05 15.82 34.91
CA ALA A 24 16.94 15.99 36.36
C ALA A 24 17.43 14.71 37.04
N SER A 25 18.61 14.75 37.66
CA SER A 25 19.15 13.67 38.47
C SER A 25 18.32 13.54 39.75
N CYS A 26 17.51 12.50 39.86
CA CYS A 26 16.91 12.08 41.12
C CYS A 26 17.67 10.86 41.62
N THR A 27 18.28 10.97 42.80
CA THR A 27 18.79 9.85 43.58
C THR A 27 17.61 8.94 43.97
N VAL A 28 17.54 7.76 43.37
CA VAL A 28 16.56 6.73 43.70
C VAL A 28 17.04 5.98 44.94
N ASN A 29 16.19 5.94 45.97
CA ASN A 29 16.45 5.23 47.21
C ASN A 29 16.19 3.73 46.99
N THR A 30 17.22 2.91 47.12
CA THR A 30 17.18 1.46 46.83
C THR A 30 16.63 0.67 48.02
N ASN A 31 15.42 0.15 47.91
CA ASN A 31 14.97 -0.99 48.73
C ASN A 31 15.05 -2.24 47.87
N SER A 32 16.10 -3.04 48.06
CA SER A 32 16.33 -4.28 47.33
C SER A 32 15.34 -5.37 47.77
N LEU A 33 14.40 -5.72 46.90
CA LEU A 33 13.67 -6.99 46.99
C LEU A 33 14.57 -8.11 46.44
N ASN A 34 14.79 -9.15 47.24
CA ASN A 34 15.61 -10.32 46.91
C ASN A 34 15.10 -11.04 45.64
N LEU A 35 15.65 -10.69 44.47
CA LEU A 35 15.58 -11.49 43.25
C LEU A 35 16.73 -12.50 43.26
N LYS A 36 16.40 -13.81 43.17
CA LYS A 36 17.37 -14.90 43.00
C LYS A 36 18.24 -14.64 41.75
N LYS A 37 19.55 -14.89 41.88
CA LYS A 37 20.61 -14.64 40.86
C LYS A 37 20.20 -15.06 39.43
N SER A 38 19.74 -14.11 38.62
CA SER A 38 19.71 -14.20 37.15
C SER A 38 20.87 -13.45 36.49
N VAL A 39 21.63 -12.72 37.31
CA VAL A 39 22.75 -11.87 36.91
C VAL A 39 24.07 -12.56 37.30
N ASP A 40 25.04 -12.61 36.39
CA ASP A 40 26.38 -13.14 36.63
C ASP A 40 27.30 -12.13 37.36
N SER A 41 28.56 -12.51 37.59
CA SER A 41 29.56 -11.65 38.25
C SER A 41 29.90 -10.37 37.48
N ASN A 42 29.60 -10.32 36.19
CA ASN A 42 29.86 -9.18 35.31
C ASN A 42 28.62 -8.28 35.13
N GLY A 43 27.49 -8.62 35.76
CA GLY A 43 26.26 -7.84 35.65
C GLY A 43 25.37 -8.20 34.45
N PHE A 44 25.67 -9.31 33.74
CA PHE A 44 24.89 -9.80 32.59
C PHE A 44 23.82 -10.80 33.00
N LEU A 45 22.72 -10.84 32.26
CA LEU A 45 21.66 -11.83 32.41
C LEU A 45 22.11 -13.18 31.85
N SER A 46 22.23 -14.20 32.71
CA SER A 46 22.89 -15.47 32.37
C SER A 46 22.00 -16.71 32.53
N GLU A 47 20.88 -16.62 33.27
CA GLU A 47 19.88 -17.69 33.37
C GLU A 47 18.57 -17.21 34.04
N ASN A 48 17.52 -18.03 33.94
CA ASN A 48 16.22 -17.82 34.58
C ASN A 48 15.60 -16.45 34.29
N ILE A 49 15.71 -15.99 33.03
CA ILE A 49 15.35 -14.62 32.67
C ILE A 49 13.82 -14.48 32.59
N ASN A 50 13.28 -13.48 33.28
CA ASN A 50 11.90 -13.04 33.11
C ASN A 50 11.86 -11.85 32.14
N ILE A 51 11.30 -12.07 30.95
CA ILE A 51 11.19 -11.07 29.88
C ILE A 51 9.78 -10.50 29.86
N LEU A 52 9.69 -9.17 29.88
CA LEU A 52 8.45 -8.42 29.68
C LEU A 52 8.59 -7.48 28.49
N ALA A 53 7.62 -7.52 27.57
CA ALA A 53 7.55 -6.55 26.48
C ALA A 53 6.38 -5.58 26.68
N LEU A 54 6.68 -4.28 26.59
CA LEU A 54 5.75 -3.16 26.74
C LEU A 54 5.78 -2.31 25.47
N GLY A 55 4.71 -1.63 25.12
CA GLY A 55 4.76 -0.64 24.04
C GLY A 55 3.54 -0.60 23.16
N ASP A 56 3.74 -0.10 21.95
CA ASP A 56 2.67 0.06 20.95
C ASP A 56 2.55 -1.14 20.00
N SER A 57 1.99 -0.90 18.81
CA SER A 57 1.71 -1.91 17.78
C SER A 57 2.97 -2.61 17.27
N ILE A 58 4.14 -1.97 17.32
CA ILE A 58 5.40 -2.57 16.88
C ILE A 58 5.89 -3.60 17.89
N THR A 59 5.82 -3.28 19.18
CA THR A 59 6.08 -4.29 20.22
C THR A 59 4.97 -5.35 20.25
N ALA A 60 3.71 -4.97 20.04
CA ALA A 60 2.59 -5.92 20.01
C ALA A 60 2.59 -6.84 18.78
N GLY A 61 3.44 -6.59 17.78
CA GLY A 61 3.53 -7.41 16.57
C GLY A 61 2.28 -7.30 15.71
N PHE A 62 1.70 -6.10 15.57
CA PHE A 62 0.61 -5.89 14.63
C PHE A 62 1.10 -6.11 13.20
N ASN A 63 0.35 -6.87 12.42
CA ASN A 63 0.64 -7.11 11.01
C ASN A 63 -0.68 -7.09 10.25
N SER A 64 -0.83 -6.17 9.29
CA SER A 64 -2.05 -6.00 8.50
C SER A 64 -2.45 -7.22 7.67
N GLU A 65 -1.54 -8.17 7.43
CA GLU A 65 -1.88 -9.41 6.74
C GLU A 65 -2.70 -10.37 7.60
N TYR A 66 -2.66 -10.23 8.93
CA TYR A 66 -3.51 -10.98 9.88
C TYR A 66 -4.55 -10.10 10.55
N SER A 67 -4.31 -8.78 10.56
CA SER A 67 -5.20 -7.75 11.11
C SER A 67 -5.42 -7.77 12.61
N PHE A 68 -4.64 -8.58 13.31
CA PHE A 68 -4.60 -8.65 14.75
C PHE A 68 -3.17 -8.46 15.24
N GLU A 69 -3.04 -8.14 16.52
CA GLU A 69 -1.77 -8.19 17.23
C GLU A 69 -1.35 -9.65 17.42
N LEU A 70 -0.06 -9.94 17.25
CA LEU A 70 0.51 -11.26 17.51
C LEU A 70 1.61 -11.17 18.60
N PRO A 71 1.28 -10.68 19.81
CA PRO A 71 2.23 -10.16 20.78
C PRO A 71 3.16 -11.23 21.34
N GLY A 72 2.66 -12.39 21.74
CA GLY A 72 3.53 -13.41 22.32
C GLY A 72 3.39 -13.65 23.81
N SER A 73 3.39 -14.92 24.20
CA SER A 73 3.74 -15.35 25.56
C SER A 73 4.22 -16.80 25.52
N PHE A 74 4.66 -17.34 26.66
CA PHE A 74 4.80 -18.79 26.80
C PHE A 74 3.44 -19.44 27.04
N LYS A 75 3.12 -20.46 26.24
CA LYS A 75 1.85 -21.20 26.35
C LYS A 75 1.69 -21.96 27.67
N ASN A 76 2.79 -22.54 28.16
CA ASN A 76 2.90 -23.22 29.46
C ASN A 76 4.35 -23.03 29.91
N SER A 77 4.54 -22.63 31.17
CA SER A 77 5.84 -22.49 31.82
C SER A 77 6.71 -23.74 31.74
N GLU A 78 6.11 -24.93 31.60
CA GLU A 78 6.83 -26.21 31.58
C GLU A 78 7.54 -26.53 30.25
N ASN A 79 7.03 -26.03 29.12
CA ASN A 79 7.56 -26.36 27.78
C ASN A 79 8.20 -25.17 27.06
N ALA A 80 8.12 -23.96 27.64
CA ALA A 80 8.70 -22.71 27.14
C ALA A 80 8.50 -22.43 25.63
N LYS A 81 7.39 -22.92 25.07
CA LYS A 81 7.04 -22.70 23.65
C LYS A 81 6.48 -21.30 23.47
N VAL A 82 7.11 -20.51 22.61
CA VAL A 82 6.67 -19.16 22.25
C VAL A 82 5.46 -19.24 21.32
N GLU A 83 4.36 -18.56 21.68
CA GLU A 83 3.20 -18.35 20.79
C GLU A 83 3.05 -16.87 20.46
N GLY A 84 3.63 -16.39 19.36
CA GLY A 84 3.49 -15.02 18.84
C GLY A 84 4.41 -14.75 17.64
N LEU A 85 4.20 -13.65 16.92
CA LEU A 85 4.99 -13.24 15.73
C LEU A 85 5.50 -11.79 15.82
N SER A 86 5.58 -11.24 17.02
CA SER A 86 6.20 -9.95 17.31
C SER A 86 7.73 -10.04 17.41
N TYR A 87 8.44 -8.91 17.39
CA TYR A 87 9.89 -8.94 17.59
C TYR A 87 10.29 -9.50 18.97
N PRO A 88 9.58 -9.22 20.09
CA PRO A 88 9.93 -9.86 21.37
C PRO A 88 9.76 -11.39 21.33
N SER A 89 8.77 -11.90 20.60
CA SER A 89 8.56 -13.35 20.45
C SER A 89 9.71 -14.02 19.71
N PHE A 90 10.11 -13.46 18.56
CA PHE A 90 11.26 -14.00 17.82
C PHE A 90 12.56 -13.88 18.62
N PHE A 91 12.71 -12.81 19.41
CA PHE A 91 13.87 -12.61 20.28
C PHE A 91 13.96 -13.68 21.36
N VAL A 92 12.84 -13.99 22.03
CA VAL A 92 12.77 -15.05 23.04
C VAL A 92 13.02 -16.43 22.42
N GLU A 93 12.49 -16.70 21.23
CA GLU A 93 12.73 -17.94 20.48
C GLU A 93 14.24 -18.12 20.17
N LEU A 94 14.91 -17.03 19.77
CA LEU A 94 16.37 -17.03 19.56
C LEU A 94 17.14 -17.35 20.84
N LEU A 95 16.79 -16.70 21.96
CA LEU A 95 17.43 -16.96 23.25
C LEU A 95 17.29 -18.44 23.67
N GLN A 96 16.11 -19.03 23.49
CA GLN A 96 15.87 -20.45 23.82
C GLN A 96 16.60 -21.41 22.87
N LYS A 97 16.79 -21.05 21.59
CA LYS A 97 17.58 -21.83 20.63
C LYS A 97 19.06 -21.88 20.98
N ILE A 98 19.58 -20.79 21.56
CA ILE A 98 21.00 -20.68 21.95
C ILE A 98 21.27 -21.45 23.23
N LYS A 99 20.43 -21.23 24.24
CA LYS A 99 20.52 -21.90 25.53
C LYS A 99 19.11 -22.35 25.93
N PRO A 100 18.82 -23.67 25.95
CA PRO A 100 17.54 -24.15 26.41
C PRO A 100 17.25 -23.68 27.84
N ASN A 101 15.99 -23.30 28.11
CA ASN A 101 15.52 -22.76 29.39
C ASN A 101 16.23 -21.48 29.84
N PHE A 102 16.83 -20.73 28.92
CA PHE A 102 17.48 -19.45 29.24
C PHE A 102 16.46 -18.41 29.73
N VAL A 103 15.27 -18.43 29.13
CA VAL A 103 14.13 -17.61 29.53
C VAL A 103 13.17 -18.47 30.33
N ASN A 104 12.89 -18.05 31.56
CA ASN A 104 11.98 -18.73 32.49
C ASN A 104 10.53 -18.24 32.30
N LYS A 105 10.34 -16.94 32.06
CA LYS A 105 9.03 -16.34 31.84
C LYS A 105 9.10 -15.34 30.71
N TYR A 106 8.10 -15.36 29.82
CA TYR A 106 7.95 -14.39 28.75
C TYR A 106 6.49 -13.95 28.63
N GLU A 107 6.29 -12.64 28.68
CA GLU A 107 5.00 -12.01 28.44
C GLU A 107 5.16 -10.78 27.56
N ASN A 108 4.28 -10.62 26.57
CA ASN A 108 4.14 -9.38 25.81
C ASN A 108 2.77 -8.76 26.04
N ILE A 109 2.77 -7.67 26.81
CA ILE A 109 1.57 -6.92 27.16
C ILE A 109 1.43 -5.62 26.36
N ALA A 110 2.20 -5.45 25.29
CA ALA A 110 2.08 -4.28 24.41
C ALA A 110 0.67 -4.15 23.79
N LEU A 111 0.29 -2.93 23.44
CA LEU A 111 -1.06 -2.55 22.99
C LEU A 111 -1.00 -1.57 21.81
N SER A 112 -1.59 -1.93 20.68
CA SER A 112 -1.63 -1.08 19.48
C SER A 112 -2.37 0.23 19.73
N GLY A 113 -1.89 1.28 19.06
CA GLY A 113 -2.48 2.61 19.15
C GLY A 113 -2.21 3.36 20.47
N THR A 114 -1.56 2.72 21.45
CA THR A 114 -1.21 3.38 22.71
C THR A 114 -0.06 4.36 22.54
N LYS A 115 -0.13 5.45 23.31
CA LYS A 115 0.88 6.50 23.45
C LYS A 115 1.67 6.32 24.73
N ILE A 116 2.75 7.09 24.88
CA ILE A 116 3.56 7.10 26.11
C ILE A 116 2.69 7.48 27.32
N VAL A 117 1.79 8.45 27.18
CA VAL A 117 0.85 8.88 28.22
C VAL A 117 -0.12 7.78 28.66
N ASP A 118 -0.48 6.87 27.76
CA ASP A 118 -1.33 5.74 28.10
C ASP A 118 -0.54 4.77 28.99
N TRP A 119 0.73 4.51 28.69
CA TRP A 119 1.60 3.68 29.53
C TRP A 119 1.90 4.29 30.90
N LEU A 120 2.03 5.62 31.00
CA LEU A 120 2.11 6.31 32.29
C LEU A 120 0.85 6.03 33.15
N TYR A 121 -0.32 6.02 32.52
CA TYR A 121 -1.58 5.63 33.19
C TYR A 121 -1.60 4.14 33.56
N LEU A 122 -1.25 3.24 32.63
CA LEU A 122 -1.24 1.79 32.83
C LEU A 122 -0.28 1.35 33.96
N LEU A 123 0.81 2.08 34.18
CA LEU A 123 1.75 1.85 35.28
C LEU A 123 1.41 2.61 36.58
N ASN A 124 0.22 3.23 36.63
CA ASN A 124 -0.30 4.01 37.75
C ASN A 124 0.76 5.02 38.26
N THR A 125 1.30 5.84 37.34
CA THR A 125 2.38 6.77 37.65
C THR A 125 1.91 7.82 38.67
N PRO A 126 2.64 8.03 39.78
CA PRO A 126 2.28 9.05 40.76
C PRO A 126 2.21 10.44 40.14
N ASN A 127 1.24 11.25 40.58
CA ASN A 127 1.04 12.64 40.13
C ASN A 127 0.82 12.81 38.61
N PHE A 128 0.44 11.73 37.91
CA PHE A 128 0.06 11.78 36.52
C PHE A 128 -1.47 11.77 36.38
N GLU A 129 -2.02 12.87 35.86
CA GLU A 129 -3.45 12.97 35.60
C GLU A 129 -3.79 12.43 34.20
N TYR A 130 -4.70 11.46 34.16
CA TYR A 130 -5.19 10.87 32.93
C TYR A 130 -6.71 10.97 32.89
N ASP A 131 -7.23 11.73 31.94
CA ASP A 131 -8.67 11.80 31.68
C ASP A 131 -9.09 10.60 30.83
N ILE A 132 -9.56 9.54 31.49
CA ILE A 132 -10.03 8.33 30.81
C ILE A 132 -11.29 8.56 29.96
N ASN A 133 -12.08 9.59 30.26
CA ASN A 133 -13.30 9.89 29.50
C ASN A 133 -12.96 10.57 28.16
N ALA A 134 -12.00 11.49 28.16
CA ALA A 134 -11.52 12.14 26.95
C ALA A 134 -10.48 11.31 26.17
N LYS A 135 -9.62 10.55 26.86
CA LYS A 135 -8.45 9.87 26.26
C LYS A 135 -8.57 8.34 26.18
N GLY A 136 -9.53 7.72 26.86
CA GLY A 136 -9.71 6.26 26.91
C GLY A 136 -10.37 5.64 25.67
N SER A 137 -10.50 6.36 24.56
CA SER A 137 -11.06 5.84 23.31
C SER A 137 -10.26 4.66 22.77
N VAL A 138 -8.92 4.69 22.92
CA VAL A 138 -8.03 3.58 22.55
C VAL A 138 -8.33 2.32 23.35
N PHE A 139 -8.52 2.42 24.68
CA PHE A 139 -8.84 1.27 25.52
C PHE A 139 -10.20 0.66 25.17
N LYS A 140 -11.21 1.49 24.88
CA LYS A 140 -12.52 1.01 24.42
C LYS A 140 -12.43 0.27 23.08
N PHE A 141 -11.61 0.75 22.15
CA PHE A 141 -11.35 0.08 20.88
C PHE A 141 -10.65 -1.26 21.09
N LEU A 142 -9.58 -1.27 21.90
CA LEU A 142 -8.81 -2.46 22.24
C LEU A 142 -9.68 -3.53 22.93
N SER A 143 -10.54 -3.15 23.88
CA SER A 143 -11.47 -4.10 24.52
C SER A 143 -12.46 -4.74 23.54
N LYS A 144 -12.84 -4.05 22.46
CA LYS A 144 -13.69 -4.63 21.41
C LYS A 144 -12.93 -5.64 20.56
N LEU A 145 -11.68 -5.33 20.20
CA LEU A 145 -10.81 -6.27 19.48
C LEU A 145 -10.46 -7.50 20.31
N ASP A 146 -10.33 -7.35 21.63
CA ASP A 146 -9.99 -8.43 22.55
C ASP A 146 -11.04 -9.55 22.60
N ILE A 147 -12.30 -9.25 22.28
CA ILE A 147 -13.39 -10.23 22.29
C ILE A 147 -13.75 -10.77 20.90
N ASP A 148 -13.05 -10.35 19.84
CA ASP A 148 -13.30 -10.84 18.48
C ASP A 148 -13.04 -12.36 18.40
N ALA A 149 -13.98 -13.11 17.83
CA ALA A 149 -13.87 -14.56 17.73
C ALA A 149 -12.71 -15.04 16.84
N ASN A 150 -12.25 -14.19 15.92
CA ASN A 150 -11.13 -14.47 15.03
C ASN A 150 -9.78 -14.06 15.63
N ASN A 151 -9.76 -13.34 16.76
CA ASN A 151 -8.52 -12.93 17.41
C ASN A 151 -7.85 -14.16 18.08
N PRO A 152 -6.64 -14.56 17.65
CA PRO A 152 -5.94 -15.71 18.23
C PRO A 152 -5.50 -15.49 19.69
N PHE A 153 -5.45 -14.23 20.15
CA PHE A 153 -5.12 -13.81 21.51
C PHE A 153 -6.32 -13.19 22.24
N ARG A 154 -7.55 -13.63 21.92
CA ARG A 154 -8.76 -13.12 22.59
C ARG A 154 -8.68 -13.22 24.12
N ASN A 155 -9.26 -12.25 24.81
CA ASN A 155 -9.25 -12.05 26.27
C ASN A 155 -7.89 -11.68 26.90
N ARG A 156 -6.80 -11.60 26.13
CA ARG A 156 -5.48 -11.22 26.65
C ARG A 156 -5.51 -9.86 27.32
N ILE A 157 -6.17 -8.88 26.70
CA ILE A 157 -6.20 -7.51 27.22
C ILE A 157 -6.97 -7.49 28.54
N LYS A 158 -8.14 -8.12 28.60
CA LYS A 158 -8.90 -8.28 29.84
C LYS A 158 -8.09 -9.00 30.92
N GLU A 159 -7.30 -10.01 30.57
CA GLU A 159 -6.49 -10.76 31.52
C GLU A 159 -5.40 -9.90 32.18
N HIS A 160 -4.71 -9.06 31.43
CA HIS A 160 -3.62 -8.23 31.98
C HIS A 160 -4.09 -6.90 32.57
N PHE A 161 -5.10 -6.27 31.95
CA PHE A 161 -5.49 -4.90 32.25
C PHE A 161 -6.87 -4.79 32.93
N GLY A 162 -7.67 -5.85 32.94
CA GLY A 162 -9.01 -5.85 33.50
C GLY A 162 -9.94 -4.88 32.76
N ASP A 163 -10.57 -3.99 33.52
CA ASP A 163 -11.42 -2.91 33.03
C ASP A 163 -10.66 -1.57 32.85
N PHE A 164 -9.33 -1.61 32.92
CA PHE A 164 -8.45 -0.43 32.95
C PHE A 164 -8.66 0.49 34.16
N SER A 165 -9.36 0.06 35.21
CA SER A 165 -9.40 0.79 36.48
C SER A 165 -8.05 0.74 37.19
N LYS A 166 -7.76 1.76 38.01
CA LYS A 166 -6.52 1.81 38.81
C LYS A 166 -6.28 0.54 39.63
N ASN A 167 -7.35 -0.10 40.12
CA ASN A 167 -7.26 -1.35 40.89
C ASN A 167 -6.79 -2.52 40.02
N SER A 168 -7.33 -2.68 38.81
CA SER A 168 -6.88 -3.71 37.87
C SER A 168 -5.44 -3.50 37.42
N LEU A 169 -5.02 -2.25 37.25
CA LEU A 169 -3.69 -1.89 36.77
C LEU A 169 -2.54 -2.15 37.76
N VAL A 170 -2.85 -2.48 39.02
CA VAL A 170 -1.83 -2.96 39.98
C VAL A 170 -1.10 -4.21 39.46
N LYS A 171 -1.79 -5.06 38.69
CA LYS A 171 -1.19 -6.26 38.07
C LYS A 171 -0.07 -5.90 37.10
N VAL A 172 -0.22 -4.84 36.32
CA VAL A 172 0.78 -4.37 35.34
C VAL A 172 2.06 -3.94 36.05
N GLY A 173 1.93 -3.17 37.13
CA GLY A 173 3.07 -2.77 37.96
C GLY A 173 3.83 -3.96 38.57
N LYS A 174 3.11 -5.01 38.98
CA LYS A 174 3.73 -6.26 39.46
C LYS A 174 4.49 -7.00 38.35
N GLN A 175 3.95 -7.05 37.13
CA GLN A 175 4.66 -7.65 35.99
C GLN A 175 5.99 -6.94 35.72
N VAL A 176 6.03 -5.60 35.83
CA VAL A 176 7.28 -4.82 35.73
C VAL A 176 8.26 -5.15 36.86
N ALA A 177 7.77 -5.25 38.09
CA ALA A 177 8.58 -5.62 39.26
C ALA A 177 9.19 -7.03 39.15
N ASP A 178 8.49 -7.97 38.51
CA ASP A 178 8.94 -9.36 38.36
C ASP A 178 9.93 -9.59 37.20
N ALA A 179 10.07 -8.62 36.29
CA ALA A 179 10.90 -8.75 35.08
C ALA A 179 12.39 -8.52 35.36
N ASN A 180 13.28 -9.23 34.65
CA ASN A 180 14.73 -8.93 34.66
C ASN A 180 15.17 -8.22 33.39
N PHE A 181 14.42 -8.41 32.31
CA PHE A 181 14.62 -7.71 31.05
C PHE A 181 13.29 -7.14 30.55
N ILE A 182 13.31 -5.88 30.15
CA ILE A 182 12.15 -5.18 29.57
C ILE A 182 12.54 -4.63 28.20
N SER A 183 11.80 -4.99 27.16
CA SER A 183 11.94 -4.36 25.83
C SER A 183 10.72 -3.52 25.53
N LEU A 184 10.90 -2.35 24.89
CA LEU A 184 9.79 -1.51 24.53
C LEU A 184 10.03 -0.58 23.33
N SER A 185 8.96 -0.29 22.59
CA SER A 185 8.91 0.75 21.56
C SER A 185 7.66 1.61 21.75
N LEU A 186 7.86 2.93 21.89
CA LEU A 186 6.81 3.93 22.11
C LEU A 186 7.19 5.29 21.48
N GLY A 187 6.18 6.10 21.16
CA GLY A 187 6.30 7.47 20.66
C GLY A 187 5.81 7.69 19.23
N ALA A 188 5.66 6.65 18.42
CA ALA A 188 5.14 6.80 17.05
C ALA A 188 3.69 7.31 17.04
N ASN A 189 2.83 6.77 17.90
CA ASN A 189 1.44 7.23 18.02
C ASN A 189 1.33 8.66 18.56
N ASP A 190 2.22 9.05 19.48
CA ASP A 190 2.32 10.43 19.97
C ASP A 190 2.65 11.40 18.84
N LEU A 191 3.59 11.01 17.95
CA LEU A 191 3.95 11.79 16.77
C LEU A 191 2.78 11.89 15.79
N PHE A 192 2.22 10.76 15.34
CA PHE A 192 1.18 10.75 14.30
C PHE A 192 -0.09 11.49 14.71
N GLN A 193 -0.52 11.36 15.96
CA GLN A 193 -1.72 12.03 16.45
C GLN A 193 -1.51 13.54 16.64
N SER A 194 -0.26 14.00 16.68
CA SER A 194 0.08 15.42 16.80
C SER A 194 0.43 16.06 15.45
N LEU A 195 0.49 15.29 14.35
CA LEU A 195 0.70 15.83 13.02
C LEU A 195 -0.53 16.61 12.55
N ASP A 196 -0.35 17.91 12.31
CA ASP A 196 -1.35 18.75 11.67
C ASP A 196 -1.36 18.50 10.15
N PHE A 197 -2.22 17.56 9.72
CA PHE A 197 -2.37 17.21 8.31
C PHE A 197 -2.92 18.37 7.47
N ASP A 198 -3.72 19.27 8.05
CA ASP A 198 -4.22 20.45 7.34
C ASP A 198 -3.07 21.41 7.05
N LEU A 199 -2.16 21.60 8.01
CA LEU A 199 -0.96 22.41 7.82
C LEU A 199 0.01 21.77 6.83
N ILE A 200 0.20 20.44 6.88
CA ILE A 200 0.95 19.69 5.87
C ILE A 200 0.34 19.95 4.48
N GLN A 201 -0.99 19.84 4.34
CA GLN A 201 -1.71 20.12 3.09
C GLN A 201 -1.52 21.56 2.62
N LYS A 202 -1.60 22.54 3.53
CA LYS A 202 -1.36 23.96 3.23
C LYS A 202 0.06 24.19 2.72
N ILE A 203 1.07 23.57 3.33
CA ILE A 203 2.48 23.65 2.87
C ILE A 203 2.61 23.07 1.46
N PHE A 204 1.94 21.96 1.17
CA PHE A 204 1.97 21.35 -0.16
C PHE A 204 1.36 22.24 -1.25
N GLN A 205 0.25 22.90 -0.93
CA GLN A 205 -0.48 23.76 -1.85
C GLN A 205 0.21 25.13 -2.00
N ASN A 206 0.62 25.73 -0.88
CA ASN A 206 1.25 27.04 -0.81
C ASN A 206 2.33 27.09 0.29
N PRO A 207 3.60 26.76 -0.05
CA PRO A 207 4.69 26.77 0.92
C PRO A 207 5.12 28.21 1.24
N SER A 208 4.44 28.84 2.19
CA SER A 208 4.88 30.09 2.81
C SER A 208 5.85 29.81 3.96
N GLU A 209 6.73 30.78 4.25
CA GLU A 209 7.65 30.70 5.38
C GLU A 209 6.90 30.54 6.71
N GLU A 210 5.77 31.25 6.87
CA GLU A 210 4.88 31.15 8.03
C GLU A 210 4.35 29.73 8.23
N ASN A 211 3.75 29.11 7.19
CA ASN A 211 3.21 27.75 7.29
C ASN A 211 4.30 26.73 7.65
N VAL A 212 5.48 26.86 7.04
CA VAL A 212 6.62 25.99 7.30
C VAL A 212 7.14 26.16 8.74
N ASN A 213 7.21 27.39 9.25
CA ASN A 213 7.66 27.66 10.62
C ASN A 213 6.64 27.19 11.65
N SER A 214 5.34 27.37 11.39
CA SER A 214 4.27 26.82 12.24
C SER A 214 4.36 25.30 12.33
N PHE A 215 4.61 24.61 11.21
CA PHE A 215 4.72 23.15 11.20
C PHE A 215 5.93 22.66 11.99
N LYS A 216 7.08 23.33 11.85
CA LYS A 216 8.26 23.02 12.66
C LYS A 216 8.02 23.24 14.14
N LYS A 217 7.38 24.34 14.51
CA LYS A 217 7.07 24.62 15.92
C LYS A 217 6.16 23.53 16.50
N SER A 218 5.14 23.14 15.76
CA SER A 218 4.25 22.03 16.14
C SER A 218 5.02 20.69 16.29
N LEU A 219 5.93 20.38 15.37
CA LEU A 219 6.78 19.19 15.46
C LEU A 219 7.73 19.25 16.67
N GLU A 220 8.36 20.39 16.91
CA GLU A 220 9.27 20.60 18.03
C GLU A 220 8.54 20.44 19.38
N GLU A 221 7.36 21.04 19.53
CA GLU A 221 6.51 20.84 20.72
C GLU A 221 6.11 19.37 20.90
N THR A 222 5.79 18.68 19.80
CA THR A 222 5.49 17.24 19.81
C THR A 222 6.68 16.44 20.31
N TYR A 223 7.87 16.70 19.78
CA TYR A 223 9.10 16.01 20.15
C TYR A 223 9.51 16.28 21.61
N GLN A 224 9.35 17.50 22.10
CA GLN A 224 9.58 17.83 23.52
C GLN A 224 8.62 17.08 24.43
N ASN A 225 7.34 16.98 24.05
CA ASN A 225 6.35 16.22 24.81
C ASN A 225 6.65 14.72 24.81
N ILE A 226 7.06 14.15 23.67
CA ILE A 226 7.53 12.77 23.57
C ILE A 226 8.71 12.55 24.50
N ALA A 227 9.75 13.39 24.41
CA ALA A 227 10.95 13.26 25.23
C ALA A 227 10.63 13.29 26.73
N LYS A 228 9.83 14.28 27.15
CA LYS A 228 9.41 14.46 28.55
C LYS A 228 8.62 13.25 29.07
N ASN A 229 7.58 12.85 28.35
CA ASN A 229 6.72 11.76 28.78
C ASN A 229 7.49 10.43 28.79
N PHE A 230 8.40 10.25 27.84
CA PHE A 230 9.17 9.02 27.75
C PHE A 230 10.21 8.91 28.87
N ASP A 231 10.86 10.02 29.22
CA ASP A 231 11.72 10.11 30.40
C ASP A 231 10.95 9.75 31.69
N MET A 232 9.74 10.33 31.86
CA MET A 232 8.87 9.98 32.99
C MET A 232 8.53 8.49 33.02
N LEU A 233 8.28 7.87 31.86
CA LEU A 233 7.94 6.45 31.76
C LEU A 233 9.13 5.56 32.15
N LEU A 234 10.33 5.84 31.62
CA LEU A 234 11.53 5.08 31.97
C LEU A 234 11.87 5.20 33.46
N LYS A 235 11.75 6.41 34.03
CA LYS A 235 11.89 6.63 35.48
C LYS A 235 10.85 5.85 36.28
N ARG A 236 9.60 5.78 35.80
CA ARG A 236 8.54 4.99 36.43
C ARG A 236 8.88 3.50 36.43
N ILE A 237 9.31 2.94 35.29
CA ILE A 237 9.74 1.54 35.19
C ILE A 237 10.87 1.27 36.18
N LYS A 238 11.91 2.12 36.21
CA LYS A 238 13.02 1.99 37.17
C LYS A 238 12.60 2.12 38.63
N SER A 239 11.57 2.92 38.94
CA SER A 239 11.03 3.01 40.30
C SER A 239 10.30 1.74 40.75
N LEU A 240 9.73 1.00 39.81
CA LEU A 240 9.08 -0.30 40.08
C LEU A 240 10.11 -1.43 40.13
N ASN A 241 11.21 -1.29 39.39
CA ASN A 241 12.29 -2.26 39.32
C ASN A 241 13.62 -1.59 38.92
N SER A 242 14.49 -1.31 39.89
CA SER A 242 15.78 -0.65 39.65
C SER A 242 16.80 -1.55 38.95
N GLU A 243 16.64 -2.88 39.05
CA GLU A 243 17.59 -3.88 38.55
C GLU A 243 17.25 -4.37 37.14
N ALA A 244 16.04 -4.09 36.65
CA ALA A 244 15.63 -4.48 35.31
C ALA A 244 16.55 -3.86 34.24
N LYS A 245 17.09 -4.71 33.37
CA LYS A 245 17.77 -4.27 32.15
C LYS A 245 16.70 -3.86 31.14
N ILE A 246 16.79 -2.66 30.60
CA ILE A 246 15.77 -2.10 29.69
C ILE A 246 16.40 -1.85 28.32
N ALA A 247 15.70 -2.25 27.26
CA ALA A 247 16.05 -1.94 25.87
C ALA A 247 14.89 -1.18 25.18
N VAL A 248 15.16 0.06 24.80
CA VAL A 248 14.31 0.86 23.91
C VAL A 248 14.63 0.48 22.47
N VAL A 249 13.63 0.01 21.74
CA VAL A 249 13.78 -0.46 20.36
C VAL A 249 13.32 0.64 19.40
N GLY A 250 14.21 0.99 18.46
CA GLY A 250 13.94 1.95 17.40
C GLY A 250 12.94 1.43 16.38
N TYR A 251 12.23 2.35 15.73
CA TYR A 251 11.22 2.02 14.75
C TYR A 251 11.79 1.87 13.33
N PRO A 252 11.28 0.92 12.52
CA PRO A 252 11.51 0.91 11.09
C PRO A 252 10.73 2.01 10.37
N PHE A 253 11.24 2.46 9.22
CA PHE A 253 10.55 3.48 8.44
C PHE A 253 9.16 3.01 8.00
N ILE A 254 8.19 3.90 8.18
CA ILE A 254 6.77 3.71 7.87
C ILE A 254 6.52 3.73 6.36
N LEU A 255 5.46 3.09 5.87
CA LEU A 255 5.10 3.10 4.43
C LEU A 255 6.28 2.71 3.51
N LEU A 256 7.10 1.76 3.95
CA LEU A 256 8.37 1.43 3.31
C LEU A 256 8.23 1.10 1.81
N ARG A 257 7.20 0.33 1.44
CA ARG A 257 6.91 0.00 0.04
C ARG A 257 6.43 1.20 -0.79
N ALA A 258 5.71 2.13 -0.17
CA ALA A 258 5.23 3.34 -0.81
C ALA A 258 6.24 4.50 -0.70
N LYS A 259 7.46 4.28 -0.18
CA LYS A 259 8.47 5.33 -0.02
C LYS A 259 8.71 6.16 -1.29
N PRO A 260 8.86 5.59 -2.50
CA PRO A 260 9.06 6.41 -3.70
C PRO A 260 7.88 7.35 -3.98
N LEU A 261 6.64 6.86 -3.85
CA LEU A 261 5.44 7.67 -3.97
C LEU A 261 5.37 8.76 -2.89
N VAL A 262 5.68 8.42 -1.64
CA VAL A 262 5.74 9.37 -0.53
C VAL A 262 6.78 10.45 -0.84
N ASP A 263 8.01 10.09 -1.20
CA ASP A 263 9.06 11.05 -1.56
C ASP A 263 8.61 11.97 -2.72
N GLU A 264 7.94 11.44 -3.74
CA GLU A 264 7.38 12.22 -4.84
C GLU A 264 6.29 13.20 -4.41
N LEU A 265 5.39 12.80 -3.51
CA LEU A 265 4.39 13.71 -2.91
C LEU A 265 5.10 14.88 -2.24
N PHE A 266 6.24 14.59 -1.59
CA PHE A 266 7.16 15.55 -0.99
C PHE A 266 8.19 16.12 -1.98
N ARG A 267 7.91 16.11 -3.29
CA ARG A 267 8.74 16.70 -4.37
C ARG A 267 10.19 16.20 -4.38
N GLY A 268 10.38 14.92 -4.06
CA GLY A 268 11.68 14.26 -3.93
C GLY A 268 12.41 14.57 -2.62
N THR A 269 11.74 15.19 -1.64
CA THR A 269 12.34 15.43 -0.32
C THR A 269 12.06 14.27 0.63
N ASN A 270 13.05 13.95 1.46
CA ASN A 270 12.98 12.91 2.47
C ASN A 270 12.38 13.41 3.80
N ILE A 271 11.38 14.29 3.76
CA ILE A 271 10.79 14.90 4.97
C ILE A 271 10.14 13.85 5.88
N PRO A 272 9.24 12.96 5.38
CA PRO A 272 8.62 11.94 6.24
C PRO A 272 9.65 11.04 6.91
N PHE A 273 10.71 10.70 6.16
CA PHE A 273 11.85 9.96 6.69
C PHE A 273 12.56 10.73 7.81
N LYS A 274 12.91 12.00 7.61
CA LYS A 274 13.58 12.82 8.63
C LYS A 274 12.75 13.03 9.88
N VAL A 275 11.44 13.22 9.72
CA VAL A 275 10.49 13.36 10.84
C VAL A 275 10.51 12.09 11.71
N PHE A 276 10.55 10.93 11.06
CA PHE A 276 10.57 9.65 11.76
C PHE A 276 11.97 9.28 12.31
N GLU A 277 13.04 9.62 11.59
CA GLU A 277 14.42 9.49 12.07
C GLU A 277 14.66 10.34 13.33
N LYS A 278 14.10 11.56 13.38
CA LYS A 278 14.17 12.42 14.56
C LYS A 278 13.46 11.80 15.78
N LEU A 279 12.36 11.08 15.58
CA LEU A 279 11.70 10.33 16.67
C LEU A 279 12.65 9.27 17.24
N ASN A 280 13.29 8.46 16.38
CA ASN A 280 14.29 7.47 16.81
C ASN A 280 15.47 8.14 17.55
N GLN A 281 15.94 9.30 17.08
CA GLN A 281 16.98 10.07 17.77
C GLN A 281 16.54 10.54 19.17
N ILE A 282 15.29 10.99 19.33
CA ILE A 282 14.76 11.39 20.64
C ILE A 282 14.66 10.19 21.57
N ASN A 283 14.16 9.06 21.07
CA ASN A 283 14.09 7.82 21.84
C ASN A 283 15.47 7.37 22.32
N LYS A 284 16.50 7.48 21.46
CA LYS A 284 17.90 7.25 21.83
C LYS A 284 18.38 8.20 22.92
N GLN A 285 18.16 9.51 22.76
CA GLN A 285 18.60 10.52 23.72
C GLN A 285 17.97 10.28 25.10
N VAL A 286 16.67 9.98 25.16
CA VAL A 286 15.97 9.68 26.40
C VAL A 286 16.46 8.37 27.02
N ALA A 287 16.72 7.34 26.21
CA ALA A 287 17.29 6.08 26.68
C ALA A 287 18.67 6.28 27.32
N GLN A 288 19.55 7.03 26.66
CA GLN A 288 20.88 7.38 27.17
C GLN A 288 20.80 8.19 28.47
N ALA A 289 19.95 9.21 28.52
CA ALA A 289 19.74 10.03 29.72
C ALA A 289 19.23 9.20 30.91
N ASN A 290 18.56 8.09 30.64
CA ASN A 290 18.06 7.17 31.64
C ASN A 290 18.98 5.97 31.88
N ASN A 291 20.18 5.87 31.28
CA ASN A 291 21.06 4.69 31.37
C ASN A 291 20.32 3.38 31.05
N VAL A 292 19.66 3.34 29.89
CA VAL A 292 19.07 2.13 29.31
C VAL A 292 19.57 1.97 27.88
N ALA A 293 19.55 0.75 27.34
CA ALA A 293 20.01 0.51 25.98
C ALA A 293 18.99 1.08 24.98
N TYR A 294 19.47 1.75 23.94
CA TYR A 294 18.73 2.01 22.71
C TYR A 294 19.27 1.09 21.62
N VAL A 295 18.37 0.47 20.87
CA VAL A 295 18.70 -0.48 19.81
C VAL A 295 17.99 -0.05 18.53
N GLU A 296 18.76 0.44 17.58
CA GLU A 296 18.31 0.67 16.21
C GLU A 296 18.16 -0.67 15.49
N THR A 297 17.02 -0.90 14.86
CA THR A 297 16.73 -2.15 14.13
C THR A 297 16.50 -1.90 12.64
N TYR A 298 16.50 -0.64 12.23
CA TYR A 298 16.26 -0.21 10.87
C TYR A 298 17.55 0.14 10.12
N ASP A 299 18.11 -0.88 9.49
CA ASP A 299 19.10 -0.70 8.42
C ASP A 299 18.39 -0.36 7.12
N GLU A 300 18.33 0.95 6.80
CA GLU A 300 17.61 1.47 5.62
C GLU A 300 17.94 0.72 4.34
N LYS A 301 19.22 0.43 4.09
CA LYS A 301 19.66 -0.25 2.87
C LYS A 301 19.09 -1.65 2.78
N THR A 302 19.18 -2.41 3.87
CA THR A 302 18.63 -3.77 3.92
C THR A 302 17.10 -3.75 3.84
N TRP A 303 16.44 -2.85 4.56
CA TRP A 303 14.98 -2.80 4.59
C TRP A 303 14.38 -2.37 3.25
N LEU A 304 14.94 -1.38 2.57
CA LEU A 304 14.42 -0.90 1.28
C LEU A 304 14.49 -1.97 0.19
N VAL A 305 15.63 -2.65 0.07
CA VAL A 305 15.83 -3.73 -0.91
C VAL A 305 14.89 -4.91 -0.65
N ASN A 306 14.59 -5.19 0.63
CA ASN A 306 13.72 -6.31 1.03
C ASN A 306 12.30 -5.87 1.43
N SER A 307 11.86 -4.67 1.00
CA SER A 307 10.60 -4.07 1.44
C SER A 307 9.37 -4.93 1.16
N LYS A 308 9.38 -5.70 0.05
CA LYS A 308 8.33 -6.66 -0.30
C LYS A 308 8.15 -7.79 0.72
N THR A 309 9.23 -8.17 1.39
CA THR A 309 9.27 -9.26 2.38
C THR A 309 9.10 -8.73 3.78
N LEU A 310 9.78 -7.63 4.13
CA LEU A 310 9.83 -7.09 5.50
C LEU A 310 8.66 -6.15 5.84
N ALA A 311 7.98 -5.58 4.84
CA ALA A 311 6.84 -4.68 4.98
C ALA A 311 5.88 -4.84 3.79
N HIS A 312 5.32 -6.05 3.63
CA HIS A 312 4.62 -6.48 2.41
C HIS A 312 3.45 -5.59 2.00
N SER A 313 2.68 -5.05 2.96
CA SER A 313 1.54 -4.19 2.63
C SER A 313 2.01 -2.81 2.12
N ILE A 314 1.36 -2.29 1.07
CA ILE A 314 1.77 -1.04 0.41
C ILE A 314 1.44 0.18 1.29
N PHE A 315 0.31 0.12 1.99
CA PHE A 315 -0.21 1.22 2.79
C PHE A 315 -0.13 0.98 4.29
N ASP A 316 0.45 -0.15 4.71
CA ASP A 316 0.71 -0.40 6.12
C ASP A 316 2.02 0.27 6.55
N ILE A 317 2.04 0.70 7.80
CA ILE A 317 3.20 1.27 8.46
C ILE A 317 3.98 0.23 9.27
N HIS A 318 3.43 -0.98 9.40
CA HIS A 318 3.98 -2.04 10.24
C HIS A 318 4.81 -3.07 9.44
N PRO A 319 5.80 -3.69 10.09
CA PRO A 319 6.51 -4.85 9.54
C PRO A 319 5.62 -6.08 9.34
N THR A 320 6.09 -6.99 8.49
CA THR A 320 5.61 -8.37 8.44
C THR A 320 6.23 -9.21 9.55
N GLU A 321 5.86 -10.49 9.66
CA GLU A 321 6.54 -11.45 10.51
C GLU A 321 8.04 -11.55 10.21
N GLU A 322 8.45 -11.46 8.94
CA GLU A 322 9.88 -11.45 8.57
C GLU A 322 10.56 -10.14 8.96
N GLY A 323 9.85 -9.01 8.87
CA GLY A 323 10.32 -7.73 9.40
C GLY A 323 10.53 -7.74 10.91
N TYR A 324 9.57 -8.25 11.68
CA TYR A 324 9.71 -8.41 13.13
C TYR A 324 10.83 -9.37 13.51
N LYS A 325 11.00 -10.46 12.76
CA LYS A 325 12.11 -11.39 12.94
C LYS A 325 13.45 -10.74 12.67
N LYS A 326 13.56 -9.89 11.63
CA LYS A 326 14.75 -9.08 11.37
C LYS A 326 15.04 -8.14 12.54
N MET A 327 14.03 -7.45 13.08
CA MET A 327 14.20 -6.61 14.28
C MET A 327 14.72 -7.43 15.48
N ALA A 328 14.19 -8.62 15.70
CA ALA A 328 14.62 -9.51 16.77
C ALA A 328 16.06 -9.98 16.62
N ILE A 329 16.50 -10.27 15.39
CA ILE A 329 17.89 -10.63 15.08
C ILE A 329 18.83 -9.47 15.39
N GLU A 330 18.48 -8.23 14.99
CA GLU A 330 19.31 -7.05 15.29
C GLU A 330 19.36 -6.77 16.79
N LEU A 331 18.22 -6.91 17.49
CA LEU A 331 18.15 -6.81 18.95
C LEU A 331 19.04 -7.84 19.63
N PHE A 332 18.96 -9.11 19.20
CA PHE A 332 19.79 -10.17 19.73
C PHE A 332 21.28 -9.91 19.49
N ARG A 333 21.63 -9.60 18.24
CA ARG A 333 23.01 -9.32 17.84
C ARG A 333 23.63 -8.24 18.73
N LYS A 334 22.91 -7.14 18.91
CA LYS A 334 23.38 -5.98 19.68
C LYS A 334 23.47 -6.25 21.19
N LEU A 335 22.59 -7.07 21.76
CA LEU A 335 22.55 -7.27 23.21
C LEU A 335 23.27 -8.54 23.71
N ALA A 336 23.60 -9.50 22.85
CA ALA A 336 24.12 -10.82 23.28
C ALA A 336 25.52 -11.16 22.76
N PHE A 337 26.00 -10.53 21.69
CA PHE A 337 27.35 -10.79 21.19
C PHE A 337 28.42 -10.29 22.16
N ASN A 338 29.59 -10.92 22.10
CA ASN A 338 30.80 -10.50 22.81
C ASN A 338 31.61 -9.56 21.93
N TYR A 339 31.66 -8.27 22.25
CA TYR A 339 32.41 -7.31 21.45
C TYR A 339 33.13 -6.33 22.36
N SER A 340 34.37 -5.99 21.96
CA SER A 340 35.15 -4.94 22.61
C SER A 340 34.71 -3.57 22.10
N ASN A 341 34.20 -3.53 20.86
CA ASN A 341 33.59 -2.38 20.22
C ASN A 341 32.31 -2.79 19.46
N PRO A 342 31.15 -2.12 19.66
CA PRO A 342 29.90 -2.39 18.93
C PRO A 342 30.02 -2.48 17.40
N SER A 343 31.02 -1.86 16.77
CA SER A 343 31.27 -1.98 15.33
C SER A 343 31.72 -3.39 14.90
N GLU A 344 32.31 -4.18 15.81
CA GLU A 344 32.82 -5.54 15.54
C GLU A 344 31.70 -6.53 15.23
N ILE A 345 30.50 -6.29 15.77
CA ILE A 345 29.34 -7.17 15.62
C ILE A 345 28.77 -7.11 14.19
N ASN A 346 29.09 -6.05 13.46
CA ASN A 346 28.38 -5.63 12.26
C ASN A 346 29.29 -5.57 11.02
N ALA A 347 30.38 -6.37 11.00
CA ALA A 347 31.29 -6.44 9.86
C ALA A 347 30.52 -6.78 8.56
N GLY A 348 30.31 -5.78 7.69
CA GLY A 348 29.56 -5.88 6.44
C GLY A 348 28.21 -5.16 6.41
N GLN A 349 27.72 -4.64 7.55
CA GLN A 349 26.57 -3.72 7.57
C GLN A 349 27.01 -2.28 7.28
N ASP A 350 26.04 -1.43 6.92
CA ASP A 350 26.31 -0.02 6.64
C ASP A 350 26.85 0.68 7.90
N GLN A 351 28.02 1.32 7.78
CA GLN A 351 28.65 2.07 8.87
C GLN A 351 27.70 3.13 9.45
N LYS A 352 26.89 3.78 8.59
CA LYS A 352 25.89 4.76 9.05
C LYS A 352 24.80 4.15 9.93
N TYR A 353 24.47 2.88 9.71
CA TYR A 353 23.51 2.17 10.55
C TYR A 353 24.12 1.86 11.92
N ILE A 354 25.39 1.45 11.98
CA ILE A 354 26.11 1.16 13.22
C ILE A 354 26.23 2.41 14.10
N GLU A 355 26.55 3.56 13.49
CA GLU A 355 26.72 4.82 14.20
C GLU A 355 25.44 5.34 14.88
N LYS A 356 24.25 4.83 14.48
CA LYS A 356 22.98 5.26 15.05
C LYS A 356 22.85 4.91 16.53
N ASP A 357 23.49 3.85 17.02
CA ASP A 357 23.31 3.39 18.40
C ASP A 357 24.56 2.81 19.08
N GLN A 358 25.73 2.84 18.43
CA GLN A 358 26.99 2.35 19.01
C GLN A 358 27.33 2.90 20.41
N ASP A 359 26.91 4.13 20.73
CA ASP A 359 27.13 4.82 22.01
C ASP A 359 26.04 4.51 23.07
N SER A 360 25.12 3.59 22.76
CA SER A 360 24.06 3.16 23.67
C SER A 360 24.02 1.64 23.87
N ILE A 361 24.44 0.88 22.86
CA ILE A 361 24.44 -0.59 22.94
C ILE A 361 25.59 -1.09 23.83
N HIS A 362 25.27 -2.05 24.68
CA HIS A 362 26.23 -2.87 25.42
C HIS A 362 25.66 -4.28 25.59
N LYS A 363 26.54 -5.26 25.84
CA LYS A 363 26.12 -6.64 26.12
C LYS A 363 25.24 -6.65 27.38
N ILE A 364 24.10 -7.33 27.29
CA ILE A 364 23.14 -7.53 28.38
C ILE A 364 23.01 -9.02 28.72
N PHE A 365 23.15 -9.90 27.74
CA PHE A 365 22.94 -11.35 27.89
C PHE A 365 24.24 -12.13 27.83
N GLU A 366 24.51 -12.96 28.83
CA GLU A 366 25.61 -13.92 28.79
C GLU A 366 25.11 -15.27 28.24
N THR A 367 25.63 -15.66 27.08
CA THR A 367 25.21 -16.88 26.37
C THR A 367 26.21 -18.03 26.54
N ASN A 368 27.45 -17.74 26.98
CA ASN A 368 28.58 -18.68 26.98
C ASN A 368 28.90 -19.29 25.59
N GLN A 369 28.48 -18.62 24.50
CA GLN A 369 28.80 -19.02 23.12
C GLN A 369 29.78 -18.03 22.49
N SER A 370 30.59 -18.51 21.53
CA SER A 370 31.43 -17.63 20.71
C SER A 370 30.57 -16.87 19.69
N ASN A 371 31.06 -15.72 19.21
CA ASN A 371 30.35 -14.92 18.21
C ASN A 371 30.12 -15.70 16.90
N GLU A 372 31.07 -16.54 16.49
CA GLU A 372 30.94 -17.39 15.30
C GLU A 372 29.77 -18.35 15.46
N LYS A 373 29.62 -18.96 16.63
CA LYS A 373 28.51 -19.89 16.89
C LYS A 373 27.18 -19.17 16.94
N LEU A 374 27.14 -17.97 17.56
CA LEU A 374 25.94 -17.13 17.56
C LEU A 374 25.55 -16.74 16.13
N GLN A 375 26.50 -16.36 15.29
CA GLN A 375 26.25 -15.99 13.89
C GLN A 375 25.72 -17.17 13.08
N GLU A 376 26.27 -18.39 13.26
CA GLU A 376 25.75 -19.62 12.64
C GLU A 376 24.26 -19.86 13.00
N ILE A 377 23.90 -19.68 14.28
CA ILE A 377 22.52 -19.82 14.75
C ILE A 377 21.62 -18.75 14.11
N LEU A 378 22.09 -17.50 14.02
CA LEU A 378 21.34 -16.42 13.38
C LEU A 378 21.11 -16.70 11.88
N ASP A 379 22.13 -17.12 11.14
CA ASP A 379 22.04 -17.41 9.71
C ASP A 379 21.05 -18.54 9.42
N LYS A 380 21.02 -19.55 10.29
CA LYS A 380 20.00 -20.61 10.23
C LYS A 380 18.61 -20.04 10.57
N PHE A 381 18.52 -19.27 11.64
CA PHE A 381 17.26 -18.72 12.12
C PHE A 381 16.58 -17.84 11.07
N VAL A 382 17.33 -17.00 10.33
CA VAL A 382 16.79 -16.13 9.25
C VAL A 382 15.85 -16.90 8.31
N ASN A 383 16.21 -18.14 7.95
CA ASN A 383 15.45 -18.93 6.98
C ASN A 383 14.42 -19.89 7.62
N GLU A 384 14.49 -20.12 8.93
CA GLU A 384 13.58 -21.03 9.64
C GLU A 384 12.24 -20.37 9.96
N LYS A 385 11.12 -21.03 9.64
CA LYS A 385 9.80 -20.61 10.15
C LYS A 385 9.58 -21.17 11.56
N THR A 386 9.04 -20.35 12.46
CA THR A 386 8.65 -20.86 13.78
C THR A 386 7.42 -21.77 13.66
N ASN A 387 7.21 -22.63 14.66
CA ASN A 387 6.02 -23.48 14.71
C ASN A 387 4.73 -22.65 14.70
N TYR A 388 4.73 -21.53 15.43
CA TYR A 388 3.59 -20.62 15.47
C TYR A 388 3.36 -19.91 14.14
N GLN A 389 4.43 -19.47 13.46
CA GLN A 389 4.36 -18.86 12.14
C GLN A 389 3.73 -19.82 11.11
N THR A 390 4.14 -21.08 11.15
CA THR A 390 3.59 -22.13 10.27
C THR A 390 2.09 -22.36 10.53
N LYS A 391 1.67 -22.32 11.80
CA LYS A 391 0.26 -22.48 12.20
C LYS A 391 -0.61 -21.32 11.72
N ILE A 392 -0.18 -20.07 11.95
CA ILE A 392 -0.95 -18.87 11.62
C ILE A 392 -0.99 -18.60 10.11
N ASN A 393 0.09 -18.90 9.37
CA ASN A 393 0.11 -18.73 7.91
C ASN A 393 -0.96 -19.54 7.17
N ARG A 394 -1.40 -20.68 7.71
CA ARG A 394 -2.53 -21.45 7.14
C ARG A 394 -3.87 -20.72 7.22
N GLN A 395 -3.94 -19.62 7.95
CA GLN A 395 -5.15 -18.82 8.16
C GLN A 395 -5.09 -17.46 7.43
N LYS A 396 -3.96 -17.13 6.79
CA LYS A 396 -3.66 -15.81 6.20
C LYS A 396 -4.70 -15.35 5.17
N ASP A 397 -5.18 -16.25 4.32
CA ASP A 397 -6.16 -15.95 3.27
C ASP A 397 -7.51 -15.44 3.81
N LYS A 398 -7.83 -15.68 5.09
CA LYS A 398 -9.06 -15.20 5.73
C LYS A 398 -9.02 -13.71 6.10
N PHE A 399 -7.84 -13.08 6.09
CA PHE A 399 -7.59 -11.78 6.73
C PHE A 399 -7.24 -10.63 5.76
N LEU A 400 -7.21 -10.87 4.45
CA LEU A 400 -6.90 -9.87 3.42
C LEU A 400 -7.89 -8.67 3.35
N SER A 401 -9.05 -8.77 3.99
CA SER A 401 -10.14 -7.78 3.90
C SER A 401 -9.94 -6.48 4.69
N ILE A 402 -8.83 -6.32 5.42
CA ILE A 402 -8.69 -5.24 6.41
C ILE A 402 -7.81 -4.09 5.92
N GLN A 403 -6.88 -4.33 5.00
CA GLN A 403 -6.10 -3.24 4.39
C GLN A 403 -6.99 -2.25 3.64
N SER A 404 -8.07 -2.74 3.04
CA SER A 404 -9.03 -1.89 2.37
C SER A 404 -9.88 -1.06 3.33
N ASN A 405 -10.08 -1.50 4.57
CA ASN A 405 -10.75 -0.69 5.59
C ASN A 405 -9.92 0.52 6.01
N ILE A 406 -8.59 0.42 6.01
CA ILE A 406 -7.70 1.57 6.25
C ILE A 406 -7.85 2.60 5.11
N VAL A 407 -7.80 2.14 3.86
CA VAL A 407 -7.96 3.02 2.68
C VAL A 407 -9.36 3.63 2.64
N LYS A 408 -10.41 2.84 2.92
CA LYS A 408 -11.80 3.32 3.03
C LYS A 408 -11.92 4.35 4.15
N GLY A 409 -11.42 4.07 5.34
CA GLY A 409 -11.44 5.01 6.47
C GLY A 409 -10.71 6.31 6.17
N TRP A 410 -9.58 6.26 5.47
CA TRP A 410 -8.87 7.46 5.01
C TRP A 410 -9.70 8.27 4.00
N ILE A 411 -10.29 7.62 2.99
CA ILE A 411 -11.21 8.22 2.00
C ILE A 411 -12.39 8.90 2.70
N SER A 412 -13.02 8.21 3.65
CA SER A 412 -14.17 8.70 4.42
C SER A 412 -13.82 9.93 5.26
N SER A 413 -12.65 9.92 5.91
CA SER A 413 -12.21 10.98 6.80
C SER A 413 -11.63 12.18 6.06
N ASN A 414 -11.16 11.99 4.82
CA ASN A 414 -10.47 13.02 4.03
C ASN A 414 -11.23 13.31 2.73
N LYS A 415 -12.56 13.48 2.79
CA LYS A 415 -13.40 13.78 1.62
C LYS A 415 -12.89 14.97 0.80
N LEU A 416 -12.33 15.98 1.48
CA LEU A 416 -11.73 17.16 0.85
C LEU A 416 -10.44 16.86 0.06
N ALA A 417 -9.71 15.78 0.39
CA ALA A 417 -8.52 15.37 -0.33
C ALA A 417 -8.84 14.65 -1.66
N ILE A 418 -10.05 14.10 -1.80
CA ILE A 418 -10.50 13.43 -3.03
C ILE A 418 -10.78 14.43 -4.15
N LYS A 419 -11.31 15.61 -3.81
CA LYS A 419 -11.62 16.67 -4.78
C LYS A 419 -10.39 17.05 -5.65
N PRO A 420 -9.22 17.38 -5.09
CA PRO A 420 -8.01 17.64 -5.88
C PRO A 420 -7.57 16.45 -6.76
N ILE A 421 -7.83 15.21 -6.33
CA ILE A 421 -7.51 14.01 -7.11
C ILE A 421 -8.43 13.92 -8.32
N LEU A 422 -9.75 14.06 -8.12
CA LEU A 422 -10.73 14.11 -9.21
C LEU A 422 -10.44 15.25 -10.18
N GLU A 423 -10.17 16.46 -9.67
CA GLU A 423 -9.79 17.61 -10.48
C GLU A 423 -8.50 17.36 -11.30
N LYS A 424 -7.51 16.67 -10.73
CA LYS A 424 -6.28 16.28 -11.48
C LYS A 424 -6.54 15.19 -12.51
N ILE A 425 -7.40 14.21 -12.20
CA ILE A 425 -7.76 13.12 -13.14
C ILE A 425 -8.50 13.71 -14.34
N PHE A 426 -9.48 14.59 -14.10
CA PHE A 426 -10.39 15.13 -15.10
C PHE A 426 -10.04 16.56 -15.59
N ALA A 427 -8.78 16.97 -15.43
CA ALA A 427 -8.24 18.33 -15.58
C ALA A 427 -8.93 19.29 -16.59
N ASN A 428 -9.02 20.56 -16.16
CA ASN A 428 -9.38 21.77 -16.93
C ASN A 428 -10.77 21.89 -17.54
N ASP A 429 -11.72 21.02 -17.19
CA ASP A 429 -13.12 21.27 -17.53
C ASP A 429 -13.81 22.16 -16.49
N GLU A 430 -14.39 23.29 -16.92
CA GLU A 430 -15.12 24.18 -16.01
C GLU A 430 -16.43 23.55 -15.51
N ASP A 431 -17.11 22.72 -16.31
CA ASP A 431 -18.34 22.04 -15.88
C ASP A 431 -18.01 21.01 -14.79
N LEU A 432 -16.93 20.24 -14.95
CA LEU A 432 -16.48 19.29 -13.91
C LEU A 432 -15.95 20.00 -12.67
N LYS A 433 -15.19 21.09 -12.81
CA LYS A 433 -14.77 21.89 -11.64
C LYS A 433 -15.98 22.40 -10.87
N ARG A 434 -17.00 22.90 -11.58
CA ARG A 434 -18.26 23.35 -10.98
C ARG A 434 -18.96 22.21 -10.26
N ILE A 435 -19.06 21.02 -10.86
CA ILE A 435 -19.75 19.88 -10.23
C ILE A 435 -18.94 19.29 -9.07
N PHE A 436 -17.62 19.14 -9.19
CA PHE A 436 -16.75 18.70 -8.10
C PHE A 436 -16.67 19.69 -6.94
N SER A 437 -17.05 20.96 -7.16
CA SER A 437 -17.23 21.92 -6.08
C SER A 437 -18.50 21.67 -5.25
N ARG A 438 -19.47 20.90 -5.77
CA ARG A 438 -20.72 20.58 -5.07
C ARG A 438 -20.48 19.44 -4.08
N GLU A 439 -20.62 19.72 -2.80
CA GLU A 439 -20.43 18.73 -1.73
C GLU A 439 -21.35 17.50 -1.89
N GLN A 440 -22.60 17.72 -2.32
CA GLN A 440 -23.56 16.64 -2.56
C GLN A 440 -23.06 15.64 -3.61
N PHE A 441 -22.46 16.13 -4.70
CA PHE A 441 -21.91 15.28 -5.75
C PHE A 441 -20.74 14.43 -5.24
N ILE A 442 -19.81 15.06 -4.50
CA ILE A 442 -18.67 14.37 -3.89
C ILE A 442 -19.15 13.31 -2.89
N ASN A 443 -20.14 13.65 -2.05
CA ASN A 443 -20.72 12.71 -1.09
C ASN A 443 -21.40 11.52 -1.79
N LYS A 444 -22.08 11.72 -2.93
CA LYS A 444 -22.63 10.60 -3.73
C LYS A 444 -21.52 9.63 -4.15
N ILE A 445 -20.44 10.14 -4.76
CA ILE A 445 -19.30 9.33 -5.21
C ILE A 445 -18.69 8.57 -4.02
N ILE A 446 -18.35 9.27 -2.94
CA ILE A 446 -17.70 8.66 -1.78
C ILE A 446 -18.60 7.58 -1.16
N SER A 447 -19.88 7.86 -0.95
CA SER A 447 -20.80 6.90 -0.35
C SER A 447 -20.97 5.64 -1.20
N THR A 448 -20.90 5.75 -2.53
CA THR A 448 -20.96 4.59 -3.42
C THR A 448 -19.63 3.83 -3.40
N ILE A 449 -18.48 4.51 -3.41
CA ILE A 449 -17.16 3.88 -3.30
C ILE A 449 -17.02 3.11 -1.97
N GLU A 450 -17.53 3.66 -0.86
CA GLU A 450 -17.50 3.04 0.46
C GLU A 450 -18.36 1.77 0.54
N LYS A 451 -19.54 1.79 -0.11
CA LYS A 451 -20.47 0.65 -0.14
C LYS A 451 -20.06 -0.42 -1.14
N ASP A 452 -19.30 -0.07 -2.16
CA ASP A 452 -18.83 -0.98 -3.20
C ASP A 452 -17.54 -1.70 -2.77
N LYS A 453 -17.19 -2.78 -3.48
CA LYS A 453 -15.93 -3.50 -3.30
C LYS A 453 -14.77 -2.86 -4.07
N LEU A 454 -15.01 -1.75 -4.78
CA LEU A 454 -14.01 -1.09 -5.62
C LEU A 454 -12.67 -0.86 -4.91
N ILE A 455 -12.68 -0.34 -3.67
CA ILE A 455 -11.43 -0.10 -2.92
C ILE A 455 -10.74 -1.40 -2.54
N ASP A 456 -11.51 -2.42 -2.12
CA ASP A 456 -10.97 -3.75 -1.80
C ASP A 456 -10.28 -4.33 -3.03
N ASP A 457 -10.97 -4.29 -4.16
CA ASP A 457 -10.52 -4.75 -5.46
C ASP A 457 -9.30 -3.98 -5.96
N ILE A 458 -9.27 -2.65 -5.82
CA ILE A 458 -8.13 -1.83 -6.21
C ILE A 458 -6.90 -2.20 -5.37
N VAL A 459 -7.03 -2.30 -4.04
CA VAL A 459 -5.91 -2.61 -3.17
C VAL A 459 -5.33 -4.00 -3.48
N ILE A 460 -6.19 -5.02 -3.64
CA ILE A 460 -5.76 -6.39 -3.97
C ILE A 460 -5.06 -6.44 -5.33
N GLU A 461 -5.67 -5.84 -6.37
CA GLU A 461 -5.07 -5.85 -7.70
C GLU A 461 -3.80 -5.00 -7.76
N MET A 462 -3.70 -3.94 -6.96
CA MET A 462 -2.50 -3.12 -6.85
C MET A 462 -1.34 -3.97 -6.32
N HIS A 463 -1.57 -4.67 -5.20
CA HIS A 463 -0.59 -5.63 -4.67
C HIS A 463 -0.12 -6.61 -5.74
N LYS A 464 -1.06 -7.30 -6.38
CA LYS A 464 -0.78 -8.24 -7.45
C LYS A 464 0.03 -7.61 -8.58
N TYR A 465 -0.40 -6.45 -9.08
CA TYR A 465 0.25 -5.76 -10.19
C TYR A 465 1.71 -5.37 -9.87
N PHE A 466 1.96 -4.77 -8.70
CA PHE A 466 3.31 -4.34 -8.33
C PHE A 466 4.22 -5.51 -7.96
N ASP A 467 3.67 -6.58 -7.38
CA ASP A 467 4.45 -7.76 -7.01
C ASP A 467 4.82 -8.62 -8.22
N GLU A 468 3.87 -8.92 -9.11
CA GLU A 468 4.10 -9.73 -10.31
C GLU A 468 5.03 -9.07 -11.33
N ASN A 469 5.04 -7.73 -11.40
CA ASN A 469 5.84 -6.99 -12.38
C ASN A 469 7.14 -6.41 -11.81
N ASP A 470 7.45 -6.68 -10.53
CA ASP A 470 8.60 -6.12 -9.82
C ASP A 470 8.75 -4.58 -9.92
N LEU A 471 7.63 -3.87 -9.81
CA LEU A 471 7.59 -2.42 -10.01
C LEU A 471 7.72 -1.65 -8.69
N LEU A 472 8.41 -0.51 -8.75
CA LEU A 472 8.40 0.49 -7.69
C LEU A 472 7.06 1.23 -7.65
N ILE A 473 6.60 1.53 -6.43
CA ILE A 473 5.35 2.26 -6.19
C ILE A 473 5.66 3.75 -6.27
N ASN A 474 5.57 4.28 -7.47
CA ASN A 474 5.74 5.69 -7.80
C ASN A 474 4.55 6.19 -8.61
N ARG A 475 4.45 7.50 -8.86
CA ARG A 475 3.32 8.09 -9.58
C ARG A 475 3.12 7.51 -10.97
N GLU A 476 4.20 7.28 -11.72
CA GLU A 476 4.11 6.77 -13.09
C GLU A 476 3.49 5.36 -13.13
N ASN A 477 4.03 4.44 -12.34
CA ASN A 477 3.55 3.06 -12.29
C ASN A 477 2.15 2.98 -11.64
N LEU A 478 1.84 3.84 -10.67
CA LEU A 478 0.50 3.92 -10.10
C LEU A 478 -0.52 4.39 -11.15
N LEU A 479 -0.16 5.35 -12.02
CA LEU A 479 -1.02 5.75 -13.13
C LEU A 479 -1.22 4.59 -14.10
N LYS A 480 -0.15 3.89 -14.52
CA LYS A 480 -0.27 2.70 -15.39
C LYS A 480 -1.21 1.65 -14.80
N PHE A 481 -1.09 1.37 -13.50
CA PHE A 481 -1.99 0.48 -12.76
C PHE A 481 -3.45 0.95 -12.80
N LEU A 482 -3.72 2.21 -12.46
CA LEU A 482 -5.07 2.78 -12.44
C LEU A 482 -5.73 2.77 -13.82
N PHE A 483 -4.93 2.79 -14.89
CA PHE A 483 -5.40 2.70 -16.28
C PHE A 483 -5.42 1.28 -16.85
N THR A 484 -5.18 0.25 -16.05
CA THR A 484 -5.42 -1.14 -16.51
C THR A 484 -6.91 -1.34 -16.79
N GLN A 485 -7.21 -2.13 -17.83
CA GLN A 485 -8.59 -2.41 -18.27
C GLN A 485 -9.49 -2.87 -17.11
N LYS A 486 -8.96 -3.74 -16.24
CA LYS A 486 -9.68 -4.30 -15.10
C LYS A 486 -10.06 -3.23 -14.07
N ILE A 487 -9.14 -2.34 -13.71
CA ILE A 487 -9.40 -1.26 -12.74
C ILE A 487 -10.35 -0.22 -13.34
N LEU A 488 -10.13 0.20 -14.59
CA LEU A 488 -11.02 1.12 -15.29
C LEU A 488 -12.45 0.56 -15.37
N PHE A 489 -12.59 -0.71 -15.74
CA PHE A 489 -13.89 -1.36 -15.81
C PHE A 489 -14.60 -1.40 -14.45
N ARG A 490 -13.89 -1.80 -13.38
CA ARG A 490 -14.45 -1.82 -12.02
C ARG A 490 -14.87 -0.43 -11.56
N ALA A 491 -14.00 0.57 -11.71
CA ALA A 491 -14.31 1.95 -11.37
C ALA A 491 -15.52 2.47 -12.15
N PHE A 492 -15.59 2.15 -13.45
CA PHE A 492 -16.72 2.51 -14.29
C PHE A 492 -18.02 1.85 -13.79
N LYS A 493 -18.01 0.54 -13.49
CA LYS A 493 -19.18 -0.17 -12.94
C LYS A 493 -19.67 0.44 -11.63
N THR A 494 -18.76 0.86 -10.75
CA THR A 494 -19.11 1.55 -9.51
C THR A 494 -19.76 2.91 -9.80
N ILE A 495 -19.22 3.68 -10.75
CA ILE A 495 -19.76 5.00 -11.15
C ILE A 495 -21.17 4.87 -11.75
N ILE A 496 -21.42 3.85 -12.60
CA ILE A 496 -22.73 3.63 -13.25
C ILE A 496 -23.86 3.36 -12.23
N LYS A 497 -23.53 2.89 -11.03
CA LYS A 497 -24.52 2.67 -9.96
C LYS A 497 -25.07 3.97 -9.37
N ILE A 498 -24.40 5.10 -9.58
CA ILE A 498 -24.75 6.39 -9.00
C ILE A 498 -25.89 7.05 -9.80
N ASP A 499 -26.87 7.59 -9.09
CA ASP A 499 -27.93 8.41 -9.68
C ASP A 499 -27.48 9.86 -9.88
N PHE A 500 -27.07 10.13 -11.11
CA PHE A 500 -26.68 11.46 -11.58
C PHE A 500 -27.85 12.21 -12.22
N SER A 501 -27.95 13.50 -11.94
CA SER A 501 -28.77 14.45 -12.71
C SER A 501 -28.25 14.59 -14.15
N GLU A 502 -29.07 15.09 -15.06
CA GLU A 502 -28.67 15.28 -16.46
C GLU A 502 -27.43 16.16 -16.63
N GLU A 503 -27.27 17.18 -15.79
CA GLU A 503 -26.07 18.03 -15.77
C GLU A 503 -24.84 17.23 -15.34
N GLU A 504 -24.95 16.44 -14.27
CA GLU A 504 -23.88 15.58 -13.76
C GLU A 504 -23.47 14.52 -14.79
N LYS A 505 -24.44 13.88 -15.47
CA LYS A 505 -24.17 12.90 -16.52
C LYS A 505 -23.34 13.49 -17.67
N LYS A 506 -23.74 14.66 -18.17
CA LYS A 506 -23.01 15.37 -19.24
C LYS A 506 -21.59 15.70 -18.83
N ALA A 507 -21.40 16.23 -17.63
CA ALA A 507 -20.07 16.57 -17.16
C ALA A 507 -19.19 15.32 -16.99
N ILE A 508 -19.72 14.24 -16.41
CA ILE A 508 -19.00 12.97 -16.27
C ILE A 508 -18.59 12.43 -17.64
N ALA A 509 -19.50 12.42 -18.62
CA ALA A 509 -19.21 11.95 -19.96
C ALA A 509 -18.07 12.76 -20.63
N LYS A 510 -18.10 14.09 -20.51
CA LYS A 510 -16.99 14.97 -20.91
C LYS A 510 -15.69 14.65 -20.14
N GLY A 511 -15.79 14.35 -18.85
CA GLY A 511 -14.64 13.98 -18.02
C GLY A 511 -13.97 12.70 -18.49
N PHE A 512 -14.76 11.66 -18.76
CA PHE A 512 -14.26 10.40 -19.30
C PHE A 512 -13.64 10.58 -20.69
N SER A 513 -14.24 11.39 -21.57
CA SER A 513 -13.64 11.64 -22.90
C SER A 513 -12.29 12.36 -22.80
N LYS A 514 -12.09 13.23 -21.79
CA LYS A 514 -10.79 13.86 -21.51
C LYS A 514 -9.73 12.90 -20.98
N LEU A 515 -10.07 11.71 -20.50
CA LEU A 515 -9.05 10.70 -20.17
C LEU A 515 -8.24 10.29 -21.41
N LEU A 516 -8.79 10.49 -22.62
CA LEU A 516 -8.05 10.32 -23.88
C LEU A 516 -6.80 11.19 -23.96
N ASP A 517 -6.76 12.34 -23.27
CA ASP A 517 -5.60 13.23 -23.26
C ASP A 517 -4.40 12.64 -22.50
N LYS A 518 -4.64 11.53 -21.80
CA LYS A 518 -3.66 10.79 -21.02
C LYS A 518 -3.46 9.37 -21.54
N ILE A 519 -3.99 9.04 -22.73
CA ILE A 519 -3.95 7.67 -23.26
C ILE A 519 -2.53 7.18 -23.56
N ASP A 520 -1.60 8.12 -23.80
CA ASP A 520 -0.17 7.87 -23.95
C ASP A 520 0.50 7.38 -22.66
N LEU A 521 -0.11 7.61 -21.49
CA LEU A 521 0.34 7.01 -20.22
C LEU A 521 0.01 5.50 -20.15
N ILE A 522 -0.97 5.05 -20.92
CA ILE A 522 -1.40 3.64 -20.99
C ILE A 522 -0.49 2.90 -21.96
N ASP A 523 -0.36 3.43 -23.18
CA ASP A 523 0.56 2.96 -24.19
C ASP A 523 1.03 4.16 -25.02
N PRO A 524 2.34 4.49 -25.04
CA PRO A 524 2.87 5.60 -25.82
C PRO A 524 2.51 5.54 -27.31
N LYS A 525 2.24 4.34 -27.86
CA LYS A 525 1.80 4.14 -29.25
C LYS A 525 0.40 4.70 -29.53
N LEU A 526 -0.40 4.93 -28.48
CA LEU A 526 -1.72 5.57 -28.58
C LEU A 526 -1.63 7.10 -28.62
N SER A 527 -0.43 7.69 -28.52
CA SER A 527 -0.24 9.14 -28.60
C SER A 527 -0.86 9.78 -29.85
N GLY A 528 -0.92 9.08 -30.98
CA GLY A 528 -1.52 9.60 -32.21
C GLY A 528 -3.05 9.77 -32.18
N ILE A 529 -3.75 9.22 -31.18
CA ILE A 529 -5.18 9.48 -30.97
C ILE A 529 -5.45 10.44 -29.80
N LYS A 530 -4.40 10.92 -29.14
CA LYS A 530 -4.49 11.96 -28.13
C LYS A 530 -5.13 13.20 -28.73
N ASN A 531 -6.02 13.87 -27.99
CA ASN A 531 -6.75 15.05 -28.44
C ASN A 531 -7.68 14.87 -29.66
N ASN A 532 -7.90 13.66 -30.18
CA ASN A 532 -8.79 13.46 -31.33
C ASN A 532 -10.25 13.75 -30.94
N THR A 533 -10.82 14.82 -31.52
CA THR A 533 -12.18 15.29 -31.17
C THR A 533 -13.26 14.27 -31.48
N ASP A 534 -13.18 13.55 -32.59
CA ASP A 534 -14.19 12.55 -32.98
C ASP A 534 -14.20 11.38 -32.00
N ILE A 535 -13.02 10.91 -31.56
CA ILE A 535 -12.90 9.86 -30.55
C ILE A 535 -13.43 10.38 -29.20
N LYS A 536 -13.14 11.63 -28.82
CA LYS A 536 -13.68 12.22 -27.58
C LYS A 536 -15.20 12.28 -27.61
N LEU A 537 -15.80 12.77 -28.68
CA LEU A 537 -17.26 12.85 -28.85
C LEU A 537 -17.88 11.45 -28.83
N PHE A 538 -17.22 10.47 -29.44
CA PHE A 538 -17.67 9.09 -29.39
C PHE A 538 -17.66 8.52 -27.96
N ILE A 539 -16.57 8.72 -27.21
CA ILE A 539 -16.48 8.31 -25.80
C ILE A 539 -17.56 9.02 -24.98
N GLU A 540 -17.75 10.33 -25.17
CA GLU A 540 -18.80 11.10 -24.47
C GLU A 540 -20.20 10.51 -24.73
N ASN A 541 -20.53 10.19 -25.98
CA ASN A 541 -21.80 9.57 -26.35
C ASN A 541 -21.99 8.18 -25.74
N ILE A 542 -20.93 7.36 -25.69
CA ILE A 542 -20.96 6.06 -25.00
C ILE A 542 -21.30 6.27 -23.52
N ILE A 543 -20.56 7.13 -22.83
CA ILE A 543 -20.73 7.33 -21.39
C ILE A 543 -22.13 7.89 -21.09
N LEU A 544 -22.63 8.83 -21.90
CA LEU A 544 -24.01 9.33 -21.79
C LEU A 544 -25.04 8.23 -21.97
N ASN A 545 -24.91 7.40 -23.02
CA ASN A 545 -25.82 6.29 -23.26
C ASN A 545 -25.81 5.29 -22.10
N VAL A 546 -24.63 4.99 -21.57
CA VAL A 546 -24.46 4.11 -20.42
C VAL A 546 -25.13 4.67 -19.17
N LEU A 547 -24.89 5.94 -18.83
CA LEU A 547 -25.49 6.57 -17.66
C LEU A 547 -27.02 6.71 -17.79
N ASN A 548 -27.55 6.84 -19.01
CA ASN A 548 -28.99 6.89 -19.27
C ASN A 548 -29.66 5.51 -19.23
N ASN A 549 -28.93 4.44 -19.53
CA ASN A 549 -29.46 3.08 -19.63
C ASN A 549 -28.75 2.12 -18.64
N LYS A 550 -28.41 2.61 -17.45
CA LYS A 550 -27.49 1.94 -16.50
C LYS A 550 -27.79 0.46 -16.25
N ASN A 551 -29.06 0.07 -16.16
CA ASN A 551 -29.45 -1.30 -15.83
C ASN A 551 -28.92 -2.32 -16.85
N GLN A 552 -28.93 -1.99 -18.15
CA GLN A 552 -28.41 -2.87 -19.20
C GLN A 552 -26.89 -3.05 -19.10
N TYR A 553 -26.18 -2.01 -18.69
CA TYR A 553 -24.72 -2.02 -18.57
C TYR A 553 -24.23 -2.58 -17.22
N LEU A 554 -25.11 -2.72 -16.22
CA LEU A 554 -24.76 -3.36 -14.95
C LEU A 554 -24.59 -4.88 -15.09
N GLU A 555 -24.99 -5.48 -16.20
CA GLU A 555 -24.82 -6.92 -16.48
C GLU A 555 -23.53 -7.26 -17.24
N THR A 556 -22.85 -6.26 -17.81
CA THR A 556 -21.59 -6.46 -18.56
C THR A 556 -20.47 -6.98 -17.67
N LYS A 557 -19.54 -7.76 -18.26
CA LYS A 557 -18.41 -8.38 -17.54
C LYS A 557 -17.07 -7.72 -17.84
N ASN A 558 -16.96 -6.95 -18.92
CA ASN A 558 -15.75 -6.23 -19.34
C ASN A 558 -16.10 -4.97 -20.18
N LEU A 559 -15.09 -4.24 -20.66
CA LEU A 559 -15.28 -3.04 -21.50
C LEU A 559 -15.80 -3.40 -22.90
N GLU A 560 -15.44 -4.56 -23.43
CA GLU A 560 -15.90 -5.04 -24.73
C GLU A 560 -17.42 -5.24 -24.74
N ASP A 561 -17.97 -5.85 -23.69
CA ASP A 561 -19.41 -6.04 -23.51
C ASP A 561 -20.15 -4.70 -23.49
N ILE A 562 -19.56 -3.65 -22.89
CA ILE A 562 -20.14 -2.30 -22.89
C ILE A 562 -20.22 -1.76 -24.31
N LEU A 563 -19.16 -1.91 -25.10
CA LEU A 563 -19.16 -1.49 -26.50
C LEU A 563 -20.19 -2.29 -27.32
N SER A 564 -20.30 -3.60 -27.10
CA SER A 564 -21.29 -4.45 -27.79
C SER A 564 -22.73 -4.04 -27.47
N VAL A 565 -23.06 -3.78 -26.20
CA VAL A 565 -24.38 -3.26 -25.80
C VAL A 565 -24.62 -1.88 -26.41
N TYR A 566 -23.61 -1.01 -26.41
CA TYR A 566 -23.71 0.32 -27.02
C TYR A 566 -24.01 0.25 -28.52
N PHE A 567 -23.24 -0.54 -29.28
CA PHE A 567 -23.46 -0.69 -30.72
C PHE A 567 -24.81 -1.33 -31.03
N LYS A 568 -25.28 -2.27 -30.22
CA LYS A 568 -26.62 -2.86 -30.37
C LYS A 568 -27.71 -1.79 -30.21
N ASN A 569 -27.57 -0.92 -29.22
CA ASN A 569 -28.56 0.11 -28.89
C ASN A 569 -28.49 1.35 -29.81
N ASN A 570 -27.35 1.58 -30.46
CA ASN A 570 -27.11 2.74 -31.32
C ASN A 570 -26.87 2.32 -32.78
N SER A 571 -27.62 1.32 -33.24
CA SER A 571 -27.46 0.76 -34.58
C SER A 571 -27.71 1.76 -35.71
N ASN A 572 -28.36 2.90 -35.46
CA ASN A 572 -28.61 3.93 -36.48
C ASN A 572 -27.62 5.10 -36.45
N GLN A 573 -26.60 5.06 -35.57
CA GLN A 573 -25.62 6.15 -35.47
C GLN A 573 -24.61 6.09 -36.62
N ASP A 574 -24.23 7.27 -37.14
CA ASP A 574 -23.12 7.39 -38.09
C ASP A 574 -21.78 7.26 -37.36
N PHE A 575 -21.03 6.20 -37.69
CA PHE A 575 -19.69 5.95 -37.14
C PHE A 575 -18.58 6.43 -38.06
N LYS A 576 -18.90 7.10 -39.18
CA LYS A 576 -17.90 7.57 -40.15
C LYS A 576 -16.78 8.42 -39.52
N PRO A 577 -17.07 9.42 -38.67
CA PRO A 577 -16.02 10.24 -38.05
C PRO A 577 -15.09 9.41 -37.16
N LEU A 578 -15.66 8.49 -36.38
CA LEU A 578 -14.90 7.60 -35.51
C LEU A 578 -13.96 6.69 -36.30
N ILE A 579 -14.47 6.05 -37.35
CA ILE A 579 -13.68 5.13 -38.17
C ILE A 579 -12.53 5.88 -38.84
N LYS A 580 -12.79 7.06 -39.40
CA LYS A 580 -11.75 7.92 -39.96
C LYS A 580 -10.68 8.28 -38.93
N ALA A 581 -11.10 8.64 -37.72
CA ALA A 581 -10.19 8.97 -36.62
C ALA A 581 -9.31 7.78 -36.20
N ILE A 582 -9.87 6.57 -36.14
CA ILE A 582 -9.14 5.35 -35.78
C ILE A 582 -8.16 4.95 -36.88
N VAL A 583 -8.60 4.92 -38.15
CA VAL A 583 -7.74 4.49 -39.26
C VAL A 583 -6.57 5.46 -39.51
N SER A 584 -6.71 6.71 -39.08
CA SER A 584 -5.62 7.68 -39.17
C SER A 584 -4.41 7.34 -38.29
N ASN A 585 -4.54 6.39 -37.34
CA ASN A 585 -3.45 5.89 -36.52
C ASN A 585 -3.18 4.41 -36.80
N ASP A 586 -2.01 4.09 -37.35
CA ASP A 586 -1.66 2.74 -37.79
C ASP A 586 -1.72 1.70 -36.65
N PHE A 587 -1.20 2.05 -35.48
CA PHE A 587 -1.21 1.14 -34.33
C PHE A 587 -2.64 0.86 -33.82
N VAL A 588 -3.47 1.90 -33.69
CA VAL A 588 -4.86 1.75 -33.25
C VAL A 588 -5.67 0.99 -34.29
N PHE A 589 -5.43 1.27 -35.59
CA PHE A 589 -6.04 0.55 -36.69
C PHE A 589 -5.72 -0.94 -36.64
N GLU A 590 -4.44 -1.32 -36.51
CA GLU A 590 -4.04 -2.72 -36.41
C GLU A 590 -4.66 -3.44 -35.21
N LYS A 591 -4.69 -2.78 -34.04
CA LYS A 591 -5.28 -3.35 -32.82
C LYS A 591 -6.80 -3.46 -32.92
N LEU A 592 -7.46 -2.41 -33.42
CA LEU A 592 -8.89 -2.44 -33.67
C LEU A 592 -9.21 -3.56 -34.66
N PHE A 593 -8.45 -3.70 -35.75
CA PHE A 593 -8.71 -4.71 -36.77
C PHE A 593 -8.57 -6.13 -36.22
N ALA A 594 -7.51 -6.39 -35.44
CA ALA A 594 -7.34 -7.67 -34.75
C ALA A 594 -8.51 -7.97 -33.80
N LYS A 595 -9.03 -6.96 -33.11
CA LYS A 595 -10.17 -7.11 -32.18
C LYS A 595 -11.52 -7.18 -32.89
N LEU A 596 -11.68 -6.47 -34.01
CA LEU A 596 -12.85 -6.52 -34.87
C LEU A 596 -13.07 -7.95 -35.34
N LYS A 597 -12.01 -8.71 -35.67
CA LYS A 597 -12.08 -10.14 -36.00
C LYS A 597 -12.82 -10.94 -34.92
N GLU A 598 -12.51 -10.70 -33.65
CA GLU A 598 -13.17 -11.36 -32.51
C GLU A 598 -14.60 -10.87 -32.30
N LEU A 599 -14.88 -9.61 -32.63
CA LEU A 599 -16.18 -8.97 -32.49
C LEU A 599 -17.10 -9.17 -33.70
N VAL A 600 -16.58 -9.61 -34.86
CA VAL A 600 -17.36 -9.77 -36.12
C VAL A 600 -18.69 -10.52 -35.90
N PRO A 601 -18.75 -11.63 -35.14
CA PRO A 601 -20.01 -12.33 -34.90
C PRO A 601 -21.06 -11.51 -34.13
N GLN A 602 -20.61 -10.54 -33.32
CA GLN A 602 -21.47 -9.63 -32.56
C GLN A 602 -21.81 -8.36 -33.37
N LEU A 603 -20.87 -7.89 -34.19
CA LEU A 603 -21.00 -6.70 -35.03
C LEU A 603 -21.82 -6.96 -36.30
N SER A 604 -21.92 -8.21 -36.75
CA SER A 604 -22.78 -8.65 -37.88
C SER A 604 -24.25 -8.27 -37.69
N GLN A 605 -24.68 -8.03 -36.44
CA GLN A 605 -26.03 -7.59 -36.10
C GLN A 605 -26.24 -6.08 -36.30
N ASN A 606 -25.18 -5.28 -36.49
CA ASN A 606 -25.25 -3.83 -36.70
C ASN A 606 -24.89 -3.47 -38.15
N LYS A 607 -25.91 -3.52 -39.03
CA LYS A 607 -25.78 -3.24 -40.48
C LYS A 607 -25.15 -1.88 -40.78
N ASN A 608 -25.42 -0.83 -40.00
CA ASN A 608 -24.91 0.51 -40.29
C ASN A 608 -23.45 0.70 -39.86
N LEU A 609 -23.00 0.06 -38.78
CA LEU A 609 -21.59 0.07 -38.41
C LEU A 609 -20.74 -0.65 -39.47
N ILE A 610 -21.19 -1.83 -39.92
CA ILE A 610 -20.50 -2.55 -41.00
C ILE A 610 -20.49 -1.71 -42.27
N LYS A 611 -21.64 -1.18 -42.68
CA LYS A 611 -21.75 -0.26 -43.82
C LYS A 611 -20.80 0.93 -43.66
N SER A 612 -20.70 1.55 -42.49
CA SER A 612 -19.77 2.66 -42.22
C SER A 612 -18.31 2.23 -42.30
N ILE A 613 -17.94 1.06 -41.77
CA ILE A 613 -16.58 0.51 -41.87
C ILE A 613 -16.20 0.40 -43.34
N PHE A 614 -17.04 -0.25 -44.14
CA PHE A 614 -16.74 -0.48 -45.54
C PHE A 614 -16.86 0.76 -46.42
N GLN A 615 -17.77 1.69 -46.14
CA GLN A 615 -17.85 2.98 -46.83
C GLN A 615 -16.66 3.90 -46.54
N ASN A 616 -15.92 3.68 -45.45
CA ASN A 616 -14.66 4.39 -45.19
C ASN A 616 -13.44 3.66 -45.75
N ILE A 617 -13.52 2.33 -45.91
CA ILE A 617 -12.51 1.56 -46.63
C ILE A 617 -12.35 2.09 -48.06
N THR A 618 -13.38 2.70 -48.67
CA THR A 618 -13.31 3.28 -50.02
C THR A 618 -12.62 4.66 -50.10
N GLU A 619 -12.29 5.33 -48.98
CA GLU A 619 -11.43 6.53 -49.01
C GLU A 619 -9.97 6.11 -49.32
N PHE A 620 -9.41 6.57 -50.45
CA PHE A 620 -8.21 6.01 -51.11
C PHE A 620 -6.96 5.81 -50.21
N SER A 621 -6.74 6.68 -49.21
CA SER A 621 -5.62 6.56 -48.26
C SER A 621 -5.82 5.49 -47.19
N ILE A 622 -7.08 5.24 -46.83
CA ILE A 622 -7.51 4.21 -45.86
C ILE A 622 -7.60 2.86 -46.57
N TYR A 623 -8.13 2.85 -47.80
CA TYR A 623 -8.24 1.67 -48.66
C TYR A 623 -6.91 0.91 -48.76
N ASN A 624 -5.83 1.59 -49.14
CA ASN A 624 -4.53 0.95 -49.33
C ASN A 624 -3.95 0.39 -48.02
N LYS A 625 -4.17 1.06 -46.89
CA LYS A 625 -3.72 0.56 -45.57
C LYS A 625 -4.52 -0.66 -45.13
N VAL A 626 -5.84 -0.60 -45.19
CA VAL A 626 -6.74 -1.72 -44.86
C VAL A 626 -6.46 -2.91 -45.76
N LYS A 627 -6.37 -2.66 -47.07
CA LYS A 627 -6.06 -3.66 -48.09
C LYS A 627 -4.71 -4.32 -47.84
N ASN A 628 -3.63 -3.55 -47.67
CA ASN A 628 -2.30 -4.12 -47.44
C ASN A 628 -2.24 -4.94 -46.14
N TYR A 629 -2.89 -4.48 -45.08
CA TYR A 629 -3.00 -5.22 -43.82
C TYR A 629 -3.81 -6.52 -43.98
N PHE A 630 -4.98 -6.46 -44.62
CA PHE A 630 -5.84 -7.62 -44.87
C PHE A 630 -5.12 -8.66 -45.74
N ILE A 631 -4.44 -8.20 -46.79
CA ILE A 631 -3.60 -9.03 -47.66
C ILE A 631 -2.50 -9.72 -46.84
N GLN A 632 -1.75 -8.98 -46.02
CA GLN A 632 -0.71 -9.58 -45.17
C GLN A 632 -1.27 -10.62 -44.20
N LYS A 633 -2.44 -10.36 -43.59
CA LYS A 633 -3.04 -11.30 -42.63
C LYS A 633 -3.61 -12.55 -43.29
N ILE A 634 -4.18 -12.46 -44.49
CA ILE A 634 -4.57 -13.63 -45.28
C ILE A 634 -3.31 -14.40 -45.69
N ILE A 635 -2.26 -13.73 -46.18
CA ILE A 635 -0.98 -14.37 -46.55
C ILE A 635 -0.38 -15.14 -45.37
N ASN A 636 -0.46 -14.59 -44.16
CA ASN A 636 0.01 -15.24 -42.94
C ASN A 636 -0.94 -16.33 -42.40
N LYS A 637 -2.03 -16.66 -43.11
CA LYS A 637 -3.11 -17.57 -42.68
C LYS A 637 -3.76 -17.18 -41.35
N GLU A 638 -3.68 -15.91 -40.97
CA GLU A 638 -4.28 -15.38 -39.74
C GLU A 638 -5.78 -15.09 -39.92
N ILE A 639 -6.31 -15.06 -41.15
CA ILE A 639 -7.74 -14.90 -41.46
C ILE A 639 -8.15 -16.06 -42.38
N ASN A 640 -9.14 -16.85 -41.97
CA ASN A 640 -9.71 -17.90 -42.80
C ASN A 640 -10.85 -17.29 -43.64
N LEU A 641 -10.70 -17.32 -44.96
CA LEU A 641 -11.65 -16.72 -45.90
C LEU A 641 -13.02 -17.42 -45.87
N SER A 642 -13.07 -18.69 -45.46
CA SER A 642 -14.34 -19.43 -45.32
C SER A 642 -15.24 -18.94 -44.17
N ASP A 643 -14.70 -18.20 -43.19
CA ASP A 643 -15.51 -17.60 -42.13
C ASP A 643 -16.32 -16.39 -42.64
N LEU A 644 -15.92 -15.80 -43.76
CA LEU A 644 -16.57 -14.63 -44.37
C LEU A 644 -17.74 -15.03 -45.29
N SER A 645 -17.75 -16.24 -45.85
CA SER A 645 -18.81 -16.69 -46.78
C SER A 645 -20.14 -17.04 -46.10
N ASN A 646 -20.14 -17.28 -44.79
CA ASN A 646 -21.32 -17.75 -44.05
C ASN A 646 -22.25 -16.63 -43.53
N ASN A 647 -21.90 -15.35 -43.69
CA ASN A 647 -22.74 -14.23 -43.26
C ASN A 647 -23.39 -13.57 -44.49
N ASN A 648 -24.73 -13.41 -44.47
CA ASN A 648 -25.51 -12.83 -45.57
C ASN A 648 -24.97 -11.46 -46.04
N PHE A 649 -24.14 -11.47 -47.09
CA PHE A 649 -23.57 -10.29 -47.74
C PHE A 649 -24.59 -9.50 -48.59
N ASN A 650 -25.81 -10.04 -48.80
CA ASN A 650 -26.82 -9.47 -49.68
C ASN A 650 -27.33 -8.08 -49.25
N ASP A 651 -27.11 -7.67 -48.00
CA ASP A 651 -27.52 -6.34 -47.49
C ASP A 651 -26.38 -5.29 -47.52
N LEU A 652 -25.17 -5.69 -47.89
CA LEU A 652 -24.01 -4.83 -47.94
C LEU A 652 -23.80 -4.34 -49.37
N ASN A 653 -24.51 -3.26 -49.72
CA ASN A 653 -24.30 -2.45 -50.93
C ASN A 653 -22.96 -1.68 -50.87
N ILE A 654 -21.89 -2.40 -50.59
CA ILE A 654 -20.51 -1.97 -50.76
C ILE A 654 -20.16 -2.33 -52.19
N GLY A 655 -19.53 -1.41 -52.91
CA GLY A 655 -19.18 -1.63 -54.30
C GLY A 655 -18.49 -2.97 -54.48
N ILE A 656 -19.16 -3.91 -55.15
CA ILE A 656 -18.55 -5.12 -55.70
C ILE A 656 -17.27 -4.74 -56.47
N GLY A 657 -17.23 -3.54 -57.08
CA GLY A 657 -16.05 -2.95 -57.70
C GLY A 657 -14.84 -2.76 -56.78
N ASP A 658 -15.02 -2.43 -55.50
CA ASP A 658 -13.91 -2.27 -54.54
C ASP A 658 -13.38 -3.64 -54.09
N PHE A 659 -14.27 -4.62 -53.87
CA PHE A 659 -13.88 -6.00 -53.56
C PHE A 659 -13.16 -6.67 -54.74
N LEU A 660 -13.65 -6.45 -55.97
CA LEU A 660 -12.98 -6.85 -57.21
C LEU A 660 -11.65 -6.12 -57.41
N GLY A 661 -11.52 -4.87 -56.95
CA GLY A 661 -10.25 -4.14 -56.94
C GLY A 661 -9.21 -4.78 -56.02
N ILE A 662 -9.61 -5.23 -54.81
CA ILE A 662 -8.75 -6.00 -53.90
C ILE A 662 -8.33 -7.31 -54.56
N TYR A 663 -9.26 -8.05 -55.15
CA TYR A 663 -9.01 -9.30 -55.87
C TYR A 663 -8.03 -9.13 -57.04
N THR A 664 -8.23 -8.10 -57.86
CA THR A 664 -7.40 -7.82 -59.05
C THR A 664 -5.96 -7.53 -58.66
N ASP A 665 -5.73 -6.85 -57.54
CA ASP A 665 -4.39 -6.59 -57.04
C ASP A 665 -3.80 -7.76 -56.26
N PHE A 666 -4.62 -8.61 -55.65
CA PHE A 666 -4.18 -9.88 -55.04
C PHE A 666 -3.67 -10.86 -56.09
N GLN A 667 -4.32 -10.92 -57.26
CA GLN A 667 -3.89 -11.77 -58.38
C GLN A 667 -2.48 -11.42 -58.89
N LYS A 668 -2.05 -10.17 -58.70
CA LYS A 668 -0.72 -9.65 -59.11
C LYS A 668 0.40 -10.03 -58.13
N LEU A 669 0.11 -10.56 -56.95
CA LEU A 669 1.13 -10.98 -55.99
C LEU A 669 1.75 -12.33 -56.42
N PRO A 670 3.09 -12.45 -56.47
CA PRO A 670 3.75 -13.71 -56.79
C PRO A 670 3.60 -14.74 -55.64
N ASN A 671 3.31 -15.99 -56.00
CA ASN A 671 3.49 -17.20 -55.17
C ASN A 671 2.59 -17.40 -53.92
N ASN A 672 1.29 -17.58 -54.11
CA ASN A 672 0.48 -18.35 -53.15
C ASN A 672 -0.76 -19.00 -53.81
N SER A 673 -0.58 -20.18 -54.42
CA SER A 673 -1.63 -20.88 -55.20
C SER A 673 -2.81 -21.35 -54.35
N GLU A 674 -2.56 -21.72 -53.10
CA GLU A 674 -3.57 -22.17 -52.14
C GLU A 674 -4.49 -21.01 -51.73
N LEU A 675 -3.91 -19.85 -51.39
CA LEU A 675 -4.66 -18.63 -51.09
C LEU A 675 -5.47 -18.11 -52.28
N LYS A 676 -4.90 -18.19 -53.50
CA LYS A 676 -5.62 -17.82 -54.73
C LYS A 676 -6.85 -18.69 -54.94
N LYS A 677 -6.77 -19.98 -54.59
CA LYS A 677 -7.91 -20.90 -54.64
C LYS A 677 -8.97 -20.53 -53.61
N GLU A 678 -8.60 -20.30 -52.34
CA GLU A 678 -9.54 -19.88 -51.30
C GLU A 678 -10.25 -18.56 -51.63
N LEU A 679 -9.53 -17.58 -52.22
CA LEU A 679 -10.13 -16.32 -52.67
C LEU A 679 -11.08 -16.50 -53.85
N ASN A 680 -10.73 -17.38 -54.80
CA ASN A 680 -11.61 -17.73 -55.91
C ASN A 680 -12.88 -18.44 -55.42
N ASP A 681 -12.75 -19.33 -54.43
CA ASP A 681 -13.87 -20.06 -53.84
C ASP A 681 -14.80 -19.10 -53.07
N LEU A 682 -14.24 -18.14 -52.32
CA LEU A 682 -15.00 -17.08 -51.64
C LEU A 682 -15.74 -16.17 -52.64
N ILE A 683 -15.08 -15.77 -53.74
CA ILE A 683 -15.71 -14.93 -54.77
C ILE A 683 -16.80 -15.70 -55.51
N SER A 684 -16.58 -16.96 -55.87
CA SER A 684 -17.62 -17.82 -56.45
C SER A 684 -18.82 -17.91 -55.51
N SER A 685 -18.59 -18.12 -54.21
CA SER A 685 -19.66 -18.18 -53.21
C SER A 685 -20.43 -16.85 -53.05
N ILE A 686 -19.74 -15.71 -53.08
CA ILE A 686 -20.37 -14.38 -53.04
C ILE A 686 -21.16 -14.12 -54.34
N THR A 687 -20.62 -14.50 -55.49
CA THR A 687 -21.23 -14.29 -56.81
C THR A 687 -22.48 -15.16 -56.97
N GLU A 688 -22.42 -16.43 -56.59
CA GLU A 688 -23.59 -17.34 -56.57
C GLU A 688 -24.69 -16.83 -55.65
N ASN A 689 -24.35 -16.26 -54.48
CA ASN A 689 -25.33 -15.72 -53.54
C ASN A 689 -25.98 -14.40 -54.00
N LEU A 690 -25.24 -13.55 -54.74
CA LEU A 690 -25.73 -12.25 -55.19
C LEU A 690 -26.53 -12.31 -56.49
N PHE A 691 -26.17 -13.22 -57.40
CA PHE A 691 -26.75 -13.27 -58.75
C PHE A 691 -27.60 -14.52 -59.00
N GLY A 692 -27.67 -15.45 -58.04
CA GLY A 692 -28.16 -16.79 -58.30
C GLY A 692 -27.20 -17.57 -59.21
N LYS A 693 -27.37 -18.88 -59.29
CA LYS A 693 -26.58 -19.71 -60.20
C LYS A 693 -26.83 -19.40 -61.68
#